data_AF-A0A9P9CY62-F1
#
_entry.id   AF-A0A9P9CY62-F1
#
_cell.length_a   1.000
_cell.length_b   1.000
_cell.length_c   1.000
_cell.angle_alpha   90.00
_cell.angle_beta   90.00
_cell.angle_gamma   90.00
#
_symmetry.space_group_name_H-M   'P 1'
#
loop_
_entity.id
_entity.type
_entity.pdbx_description
1 polymer ?
#
loop_
_entity_poly.entity_id
_entity_poly.type
_entity_poly.pdbx_seq_one_letter_code
_entity_poly.pdbx_strand_id
1 'polypeptide(L)'
;MTSDFGFAPFDTTSNHFPIADSHSVSPDRSPRVHVDLPYLDRSIEALRAQETRCGLDFLESQTATYDRIFQTFFAAECHCSSLHEIHDHARAHTIQERTRFLQSSLPSLTTIFDERFAHEATKYFYQWKEFLSDEPAEPLSFHKTEATLEHGPVRIERRWDVDSIWFGPKSLQAVRKPGIFRLSFMPPFKRNLSTDQVIRPHGLDLATTRHILFGSVNASGIRFDVYLFFPQASRTSALRNGLSLDRQKDLYDSIIIPAAFSSISDPLRQELPRSFDIAYAKSRSFQERPGMGRWRAGDDSRACHLQYTLPTDDLAPFWSSIVQKANSFLIQTKNGESVTYFKNPRLLFQAHDLKNIFATPSLHETMTLVHDTILAGMDPEQLDLHSCWLDVGTRDYVPDQSRGHDNRVEPFTLLWKSDCHQHLHQRLSEIAPATPLVASHFRSFLLRDVGTYHSRTKATRAVTPGCPRSHEPAVIRAKAYNCNKELFSVMYSNYRLFGSGYLPLLAFDDEMIEDLSSSSQNRERGSRTQLSRAAILKAWNANKRHLRSVSDPKMLSNYGVRKEVTLRFDILLMMWANGYFQATRESHTGPLDRTAPLLVESSVHLPFWTVLTKDMNAMIFTQAARFVLPLDHLFFGAGSGFTEQPAQSDVAERYVQSILGFYTAQMLCRLLVHSFIGEKMLYYDQWIWLSRWTVLNRPSRRREELLERQGLGLEDTIMTSGMLWIPSAKMDWQRGHLALDVLVDLYIPRNPLHPRLASQVNVQTLTVSKITVDMFFQQWLKEARVAFENDQNQEAEKLVERAFSLAIEEIARAYHQHIILKLQSYWERDRLRIGQDKLPPLLRLQEGIEKSATEGGQIVTAQTIWEVYAEAWALYAQLYSDTDPDKLPQELPYWMTTRKYVPPHDGWSSFVFRHLFHRPSPPSWNHLYFLRVYRAFKESWEAVQQYAGPFDRRFRHVIGDYIMVALNSSQRNEVGTYQHDKSWYQGKPTFFKIQFWAPYFSPPEDNVRIPWQWVRDHKTRHPDLAPDTKSEYMTVEYFHSLEGVLCRLWWKCMYETDQLCDTGPTRRNLICSSVLEHFSKLLGPQWYAERGSGRPYLLPWHLPRWEDRERGREDFLLLPISAGTVLKEYEETKHSRPTMLLPTQHNMMWLLDVVESIPDLSEYTQKQIQWMDKVLDNNVGQFALRSHLSAKATATAEGDQSNPLLRSFLSQTEPPQRVVRSDERAYNTDEGEEDDGFIVLDEDGRCSGKSCDEVD
;
A
#
# COMPACT_ATOMS: atom_id res chain seq x y z
N MET A 1 -22.28 -37.95 -41.26
CA MET A 1 -22.38 -38.63 -42.57
C MET A 1 -21.18 -38.18 -43.40
N THR A 2 -20.56 -39.14 -44.09
CA THR A 2 -19.79 -39.04 -45.39
C THR A 2 -19.93 -37.71 -46.15
N SER A 3 -18.98 -37.17 -46.93
CA SER A 3 -17.75 -37.68 -47.59
C SER A 3 -17.06 -36.52 -48.37
N ASP A 4 -15.81 -36.49 -48.85
CA ASP A 4 -14.51 -37.19 -48.62
C ASP A 4 -13.40 -36.43 -49.44
N PHE A 5 -12.19 -37.01 -49.62
CA PHE A 5 -11.03 -36.55 -50.43
C PHE A 5 -10.18 -35.37 -49.88
N GLY A 6 -8.84 -35.32 -49.99
CA GLY A 6 -7.86 -36.32 -50.49
C GLY A 6 -6.52 -35.65 -50.90
N PHE A 7 -5.38 -36.08 -50.33
CA PHE A 7 -4.00 -35.68 -50.76
C PHE A 7 -3.67 -36.29 -52.16
N ALA A 8 -2.70 -35.91 -53.00
CA ALA A 8 -1.30 -35.42 -52.85
C ALA A 8 -0.78 -34.95 -54.27
N PRO A 9 0.53 -34.96 -54.63
CA PRO A 9 1.70 -34.20 -54.15
C PRO A 9 2.44 -33.40 -55.26
N PHE A 10 3.64 -32.90 -54.96
CA PHE A 10 4.63 -32.27 -55.87
C PHE A 10 5.10 -33.16 -57.04
N ASP A 11 5.63 -32.53 -58.09
CA ASP A 11 6.71 -33.11 -58.91
C ASP A 11 7.75 -32.03 -59.33
N THR A 12 8.92 -32.45 -59.82
CA THR A 12 10.17 -31.65 -59.89
C THR A 12 10.93 -31.79 -61.22
N THR A 13 12.10 -31.13 -61.32
CA THR A 13 13.12 -31.19 -62.40
C THR A 13 12.87 -30.34 -63.67
N SER A 14 13.87 -29.84 -64.42
CA SER A 14 15.27 -29.45 -64.11
C SER A 14 15.91 -28.67 -65.30
N ASN A 15 17.06 -28.04 -65.05
CA ASN A 15 18.21 -27.90 -65.96
C ASN A 15 18.28 -26.85 -67.12
N HIS A 16 19.21 -25.90 -66.90
CA HIS A 16 20.42 -25.60 -67.71
C HIS A 16 20.60 -24.20 -68.33
N PHE A 17 21.86 -23.74 -68.23
CA PHE A 17 22.40 -22.42 -68.62
C PHE A 17 22.68 -22.32 -70.13
N PRO A 18 22.91 -21.09 -70.62
CA PRO A 18 24.14 -20.85 -71.37
C PRO A 18 24.94 -19.62 -70.90
N ILE A 19 26.20 -19.90 -70.52
CA ILE A 19 27.48 -19.26 -70.89
C ILE A 19 27.45 -17.77 -71.35
N ALA A 20 28.34 -16.97 -70.76
CA ALA A 20 28.65 -15.58 -71.13
C ALA A 20 29.95 -15.46 -71.96
N ASP A 21 30.05 -14.39 -72.76
CA ASP A 21 31.26 -13.64 -73.19
C ASP A 21 30.85 -12.62 -74.28
N SER A 22 31.44 -11.42 -74.46
CA SER A 22 32.44 -10.65 -73.70
C SER A 22 32.46 -9.17 -74.18
N HIS A 23 33.31 -8.31 -73.57
CA HIS A 23 33.72 -6.94 -73.96
C HIS A 23 33.08 -5.68 -73.30
N SER A 24 33.64 -5.33 -72.14
CA SER A 24 34.10 -3.99 -71.69
C SER A 24 33.70 -2.70 -72.43
N VAL A 25 33.01 -1.79 -71.73
CA VAL A 25 33.32 -0.34 -71.62
C VAL A 25 32.91 0.17 -70.22
N SER A 26 33.72 1.03 -69.60
CA SER A 26 33.39 1.82 -68.40
C SER A 26 33.51 3.33 -68.73
N PRO A 27 33.07 4.25 -67.86
CA PRO A 27 31.84 4.24 -67.06
C PRO A 27 31.08 5.59 -67.17
N ASP A 28 29.77 5.60 -67.42
CA ASP A 28 28.97 6.78 -67.04
C ASP A 28 27.48 6.48 -66.77
N ARG A 29 26.94 7.12 -65.74
CA ARG A 29 25.51 7.18 -65.33
C ARG A 29 24.70 5.89 -65.33
N SER A 30 24.86 5.07 -64.29
CA SER A 30 23.80 4.13 -63.86
C SER A 30 22.55 4.91 -63.43
N PRO A 31 21.33 4.57 -63.91
CA PRO A 31 20.10 5.21 -63.44
C PRO A 31 19.85 4.87 -61.96
N ARG A 32 19.28 5.82 -61.21
CA ARG A 32 18.62 5.48 -59.94
C ARG A 32 17.44 4.56 -60.28
N VAL A 33 17.51 3.28 -59.89
CA VAL A 33 16.34 2.40 -59.91
C VAL A 33 15.39 2.90 -58.83
N HIS A 34 14.45 3.76 -59.22
CA HIS A 34 13.32 4.11 -58.38
C HIS A 34 12.45 2.86 -58.25
N VAL A 35 12.40 2.29 -57.05
CA VAL A 35 11.31 1.38 -56.68
C VAL A 35 10.11 2.29 -56.40
N ASP A 36 9.07 2.21 -57.23
CA ASP A 36 7.84 2.97 -57.02
C ASP A 36 7.16 2.51 -55.72
N LEU A 37 7.12 3.39 -54.71
CA LEU A 37 6.48 3.17 -53.42
C LEU A 37 5.36 4.20 -53.24
N PRO A 38 4.22 4.04 -53.95
CA PRO A 38 3.23 5.11 -54.12
C PRO A 38 2.56 5.56 -52.82
N TYR A 39 2.54 4.72 -51.77
CA TYR A 39 2.02 5.13 -50.46
C TYR A 39 3.09 5.85 -49.62
N LEU A 40 4.37 5.62 -49.86
CA LEU A 40 5.47 6.41 -49.29
C LEU A 40 5.46 7.82 -49.91
N ASP A 41 5.43 7.93 -51.24
CA ASP A 41 5.43 9.22 -51.94
C ASP A 41 4.26 10.12 -51.49
N ARG A 42 3.04 9.58 -51.46
CA ARG A 42 1.88 10.32 -50.92
C ARG A 42 2.05 10.72 -49.44
N SER A 43 2.74 9.90 -48.64
CA SER A 43 3.01 10.25 -47.24
C SER A 43 4.02 11.39 -47.12
N ILE A 44 5.00 11.46 -48.03
CA ILE A 44 5.97 12.58 -48.13
C ILE A 44 5.29 13.86 -48.63
N GLU A 45 4.39 13.77 -49.62
CA GLU A 45 3.57 14.90 -50.07
C GLU A 45 2.71 15.45 -48.93
N ALA A 46 2.01 14.56 -48.20
CA ALA A 46 1.21 14.93 -47.04
C ALA A 46 2.06 15.51 -45.90
N LEU A 47 3.30 15.06 -45.70
CA LEU A 47 4.23 15.64 -44.73
C LEU A 47 4.65 17.05 -45.15
N ARG A 48 5.09 17.24 -46.40
CA ARG A 48 5.49 18.55 -46.95
C ARG A 48 4.36 19.57 -46.90
N ALA A 49 3.12 19.15 -47.13
CA ALA A 49 1.93 19.99 -47.03
C ALA A 49 1.58 20.42 -45.59
N GLN A 50 2.08 19.69 -44.58
CA GLN A 50 1.88 19.99 -43.16
C GLN A 50 3.03 20.80 -42.55
N GLU A 51 4.13 20.98 -43.28
CA GLU A 51 5.40 21.43 -42.70
C GLU A 51 5.64 22.94 -42.83
N THR A 52 6.34 23.50 -41.85
CA THR A 52 6.81 24.89 -41.82
C THR A 52 8.30 24.97 -42.12
N ARG A 53 8.82 26.15 -42.51
CA ARG A 53 10.25 26.32 -42.77
C ARG A 53 11.13 25.89 -41.58
N CYS A 54 10.81 26.35 -40.37
CA CYS A 54 11.54 25.98 -39.16
C CYS A 54 11.43 24.49 -38.82
N GLY A 55 10.35 23.83 -39.25
CA GLY A 55 10.17 22.39 -39.09
C GLY A 55 11.00 21.58 -40.09
N LEU A 56 11.17 22.04 -41.34
CA LEU A 56 12.12 21.43 -42.28
C LEU A 56 13.56 21.42 -41.70
N ASP A 57 14.02 22.55 -41.16
CA ASP A 57 15.33 22.66 -40.50
C ASP A 57 15.46 21.65 -39.33
N PHE A 58 14.37 21.43 -38.59
CA PHE A 58 14.30 20.41 -37.54
C PHE A 58 14.31 18.97 -38.10
N LEU A 59 13.57 18.67 -39.18
CA LEU A 59 13.56 17.35 -39.81
C LEU A 59 14.99 16.95 -40.24
N GLU A 60 15.77 17.89 -40.79
CA GLU A 60 17.18 17.65 -41.15
C GLU A 60 18.06 17.40 -39.91
N SER A 61 17.99 18.28 -38.90
CA SER A 61 18.78 18.15 -37.67
C SER A 61 18.49 16.87 -36.87
N GLN A 62 17.20 16.48 -36.81
CA GLN A 62 16.78 15.24 -36.16
C GLN A 62 17.05 14.01 -37.04
N THR A 63 17.11 14.13 -38.38
CA THR A 63 17.61 13.07 -39.26
C THR A 63 19.08 12.76 -38.96
N ALA A 64 19.93 13.77 -38.81
CA ALA A 64 21.34 13.58 -38.42
C ALA A 64 21.48 12.96 -37.01
N THR A 65 20.56 13.28 -36.11
CA THR A 65 20.47 12.63 -34.78
C THR A 65 20.10 11.15 -34.93
N TYR A 66 19.13 10.81 -35.79
CA TYR A 66 18.70 9.41 -36.01
C TYR A 66 19.76 8.57 -36.73
N ASP A 67 20.48 9.14 -37.69
CA ASP A 67 21.66 8.49 -38.29
C ASP A 67 22.69 8.09 -37.22
N ARG A 68 23.07 9.03 -36.35
CA ARG A 68 23.97 8.74 -35.20
C ARG A 68 23.40 7.70 -34.24
N ILE A 69 22.07 7.65 -34.03
CA ILE A 69 21.43 6.58 -33.25
C ILE A 69 21.57 5.24 -33.97
N PHE A 70 21.27 5.15 -35.26
CA PHE A 70 21.38 3.89 -36.01
C PHE A 70 22.82 3.36 -36.04
N GLN A 71 23.81 4.23 -36.23
CA GLN A 71 25.23 3.87 -36.19
C GLN A 71 25.70 3.46 -34.79
N THR A 72 25.31 4.19 -33.74
CA THR A 72 25.83 4.00 -32.38
C THR A 72 25.06 2.95 -31.59
N PHE A 73 23.73 3.06 -31.54
CA PHE A 73 22.89 2.21 -30.72
C PHE A 73 22.79 0.80 -31.30
N PHE A 74 22.55 0.67 -32.61
CA PHE A 74 22.42 -0.63 -33.27
C PHE A 74 23.77 -1.22 -33.75
N ALA A 75 24.91 -0.64 -33.37
CA ALA A 75 26.22 -1.27 -33.55
C ALA A 75 26.21 -2.72 -33.04
N ALA A 76 26.83 -3.61 -33.81
CA ALA A 76 27.07 -5.01 -33.41
C ALA A 76 28.26 -5.13 -32.43
N GLU A 77 29.18 -4.16 -32.48
CA GLU A 77 30.36 -4.07 -31.63
C GLU A 77 30.17 -2.96 -30.59
N CYS A 78 30.97 -3.00 -29.54
CA CYS A 78 31.06 -1.93 -28.54
C CYS A 78 32.51 -1.44 -28.45
N HIS A 79 32.70 -0.13 -28.42
CA HIS A 79 34.02 0.51 -28.36
C HIS A 79 34.36 1.01 -26.96
N CYS A 80 33.79 0.41 -25.91
CA CYS A 80 34.29 0.65 -24.57
C CYS A 80 35.74 0.17 -24.48
N SER A 81 36.62 0.99 -23.92
CA SER A 81 37.90 0.51 -23.41
C SER A 81 37.61 -0.67 -22.48
N SER A 82 38.29 -1.80 -22.67
CA SER A 82 38.15 -3.03 -21.87
C SER A 82 38.69 -2.83 -20.45
N LEU A 83 38.06 -1.93 -19.69
CA LEU A 83 38.60 -1.40 -18.44
C LEU A 83 38.78 -2.50 -17.38
N HIS A 84 37.99 -3.58 -17.43
CA HIS A 84 38.10 -4.71 -16.51
C HIS A 84 38.11 -6.10 -17.20
N GLU A 85 39.25 -6.46 -17.79
CA GLU A 85 39.74 -7.86 -17.77
C GLU A 85 40.38 -8.23 -16.39
N ILE A 86 40.01 -7.51 -15.32
CA ILE A 86 40.78 -7.47 -14.05
C ILE A 86 40.44 -8.63 -13.08
N HIS A 87 39.47 -9.48 -13.39
CA HIS A 87 39.01 -10.55 -12.47
C HIS A 87 39.09 -11.98 -13.00
N ASP A 88 39.73 -12.22 -14.15
CA ASP A 88 39.96 -13.59 -14.63
C ASP A 88 41.17 -14.23 -13.94
N HIS A 89 40.99 -14.56 -12.66
CA HIS A 89 41.85 -15.51 -11.99
C HIS A 89 41.70 -16.88 -12.68
N ALA A 90 42.82 -17.56 -12.96
CA ALA A 90 42.83 -18.93 -13.50
C ALA A 90 42.08 -19.97 -12.62
N ARG A 91 41.60 -19.57 -11.44
CA ARG A 91 40.79 -20.36 -10.51
C ARG A 91 39.29 -20.03 -10.54
N ALA A 92 38.79 -19.10 -11.35
CA ALA A 92 37.36 -18.76 -11.39
C ALA A 92 36.47 -19.97 -11.76
N HIS A 93 35.21 -19.97 -11.33
CA HIS A 93 34.18 -20.93 -11.74
C HIS A 93 33.42 -20.44 -12.98
N THR A 94 33.13 -21.36 -13.91
CA THR A 94 32.12 -21.20 -14.95
C THR A 94 30.71 -21.28 -14.36
N ILE A 95 29.70 -20.87 -15.14
CA ILE A 95 28.28 -21.05 -14.78
C ILE A 95 27.98 -22.52 -14.46
N GLN A 96 28.53 -23.44 -15.25
CA GLN A 96 28.29 -24.87 -15.10
C GLN A 96 28.94 -25.44 -13.82
N GLU A 97 30.19 -25.07 -13.53
CA GLU A 97 30.88 -25.45 -12.29
C GLU A 97 30.14 -24.90 -11.05
N ARG A 98 29.76 -23.62 -11.08
CA ARG A 98 28.96 -22.99 -10.01
C ARG A 98 27.63 -23.68 -9.79
N THR A 99 26.93 -24.02 -10.88
CA THR A 99 25.62 -24.68 -10.82
C THR A 99 25.76 -26.08 -10.20
N ARG A 100 26.78 -26.86 -10.59
CA ARG A 100 27.06 -28.17 -9.98
C ARG A 100 27.39 -28.07 -8.49
N PHE A 101 28.18 -27.07 -8.08
CA PHE A 101 28.46 -26.81 -6.67
C PHE A 101 27.16 -26.61 -5.88
N LEU A 102 26.30 -25.68 -6.30
CA LEU A 102 25.01 -25.41 -5.65
C LEU A 102 24.05 -26.62 -5.68
N GLN A 103 24.07 -27.41 -6.75
CA GLN A 103 23.23 -28.61 -6.87
C GLN A 103 23.71 -29.77 -5.99
N SER A 104 24.94 -29.75 -5.47
CA SER A 104 25.45 -30.80 -4.57
C SER A 104 24.87 -30.72 -3.14
N SER A 105 24.43 -29.53 -2.71
CA SER A 105 23.78 -29.28 -1.41
C SER A 105 22.26 -29.05 -1.51
N LEU A 106 21.67 -29.21 -2.69
CA LEU A 106 20.23 -29.05 -2.94
C LEU A 106 19.57 -30.37 -3.38
N PRO A 107 18.32 -30.66 -2.95
CA PRO A 107 17.51 -31.69 -3.57
C PRO A 107 17.21 -31.37 -5.05
N SER A 108 16.76 -32.37 -5.81
CA SER A 108 16.51 -32.18 -7.26
C SER A 108 15.50 -31.06 -7.53
N LEU A 109 15.69 -30.28 -8.59
CA LEU A 109 14.79 -29.18 -8.97
C LEU A 109 13.34 -29.67 -9.14
N THR A 110 13.15 -30.85 -9.74
CA THR A 110 11.86 -31.52 -9.89
C THR A 110 11.19 -31.89 -8.56
N THR A 111 11.98 -32.10 -7.51
CA THR A 111 11.52 -32.35 -6.15
C THR A 111 11.12 -31.03 -5.48
N ILE A 112 12.01 -30.03 -5.50
CA ILE A 112 11.78 -28.71 -4.86
C ILE A 112 10.53 -28.01 -5.42
N PHE A 113 10.29 -28.11 -6.73
CA PHE A 113 9.11 -27.50 -7.37
C PHE A 113 7.84 -28.38 -7.32
N ASP A 114 7.84 -29.53 -6.62
CA ASP A 114 6.61 -30.27 -6.34
C ASP A 114 5.80 -29.60 -5.21
N GLU A 115 4.48 -29.53 -5.36
CA GLU A 115 3.59 -28.99 -4.34
C GLU A 115 3.64 -29.83 -3.04
N ARG A 116 3.89 -31.15 -3.15
CA ARG A 116 3.94 -32.08 -2.01
C ARG A 116 5.26 -32.06 -1.25
N PHE A 117 6.32 -31.47 -1.79
CA PHE A 117 7.64 -31.53 -1.16
C PHE A 117 7.80 -30.59 0.05
N ALA A 118 6.89 -29.63 0.25
CA ALA A 118 6.93 -28.72 1.41
C ALA A 118 7.01 -29.45 2.76
N HIS A 119 6.38 -30.63 2.87
CA HIS A 119 6.47 -31.51 4.05
C HIS A 119 7.90 -32.01 4.35
N GLU A 120 8.73 -32.17 3.32
CA GLU A 120 10.08 -32.73 3.43
C GLU A 120 11.17 -31.66 3.46
N ALA A 121 10.86 -30.40 3.13
CA ALA A 121 11.79 -29.28 3.16
C ALA A 121 12.51 -29.12 4.51
N THR A 122 11.83 -29.43 5.62
CA THR A 122 12.40 -29.43 6.99
C THR A 122 13.59 -30.37 7.16
N LYS A 123 13.71 -31.45 6.39
CA LYS A 123 14.88 -32.36 6.44
C LYS A 123 16.17 -31.67 5.97
N TYR A 124 16.06 -30.61 5.17
CA TYR A 124 17.16 -29.89 4.55
C TYR A 124 17.54 -28.61 5.31
N PHE A 125 16.91 -28.35 6.46
CA PHE A 125 17.15 -27.16 7.29
C PHE A 125 18.64 -26.90 7.57
N TYR A 126 19.37 -27.93 8.02
CA TYR A 126 20.78 -27.82 8.35
C TYR A 126 21.69 -27.51 7.14
N GLN A 127 21.24 -27.75 5.92
CA GLN A 127 21.99 -27.50 4.68
C GLN A 127 21.78 -26.09 4.12
N TRP A 128 20.90 -25.28 4.71
CA TRP A 128 20.65 -23.91 4.24
C TRP A 128 21.91 -23.06 4.15
N LYS A 129 22.82 -23.22 5.12
CA LYS A 129 24.07 -22.47 5.12
C LYS A 129 24.93 -22.78 3.89
N GLU A 130 25.00 -24.06 3.52
CA GLU A 130 25.81 -24.57 2.41
C GLU A 130 25.43 -23.91 1.07
N PHE A 131 24.14 -23.72 0.81
CA PHE A 131 23.68 -23.10 -0.45
C PHE A 131 23.32 -21.61 -0.35
N LEU A 132 23.07 -21.04 0.82
CA LEU A 132 22.78 -19.59 0.97
C LEU A 132 24.01 -18.73 1.30
N SER A 133 25.00 -19.27 2.02
CA SER A 133 26.07 -18.48 2.65
C SER A 133 27.50 -19.00 2.48
N ASP A 134 27.72 -20.30 2.27
CA ASP A 134 29.08 -20.83 2.15
C ASP A 134 29.62 -20.57 0.72
N GLU A 135 29.99 -19.30 0.48
CA GLU A 135 30.59 -18.77 -0.75
C GLU A 135 31.93 -19.46 -1.07
N PRO A 136 32.09 -20.11 -2.24
CA PRO A 136 33.38 -20.65 -2.68
C PRO A 136 34.38 -19.54 -3.02
N ALA A 137 35.65 -19.77 -2.73
CA ALA A 137 36.75 -18.82 -2.92
C ALA A 137 36.97 -18.44 -4.40
N GLU A 138 36.57 -19.31 -5.32
CA GLU A 138 36.55 -19.09 -6.75
C GLU A 138 35.34 -18.20 -7.13
N PRO A 139 35.52 -17.00 -7.71
CA PRO A 139 34.40 -16.17 -8.19
C PRO A 139 33.77 -16.74 -9.48
N LEU A 140 32.54 -16.35 -9.81
CA LEU A 140 31.89 -16.69 -11.07
C LEU A 140 32.44 -15.80 -12.19
N SER A 141 32.87 -16.42 -13.30
CA SER A 141 33.33 -15.74 -14.52
C SER A 141 32.51 -16.15 -15.73
N PHE A 142 31.83 -15.17 -16.33
CA PHE A 142 31.21 -15.33 -17.66
C PHE A 142 32.26 -15.45 -18.76
N HIS A 143 33.41 -14.77 -18.63
CA HIS A 143 34.51 -14.87 -19.59
C HIS A 143 35.08 -16.30 -19.66
N LYS A 144 35.40 -16.92 -18.51
CA LYS A 144 35.79 -18.35 -18.46
C LYS A 144 34.71 -19.24 -19.09
N THR A 145 33.43 -18.96 -18.84
CA THR A 145 32.32 -19.75 -19.39
C THR A 145 32.28 -19.69 -20.93
N GLU A 146 32.40 -18.49 -21.51
CA GLU A 146 32.45 -18.27 -22.97
C GLU A 146 33.72 -18.89 -23.59
N ALA A 147 34.87 -18.79 -22.91
CA ALA A 147 36.12 -19.41 -23.35
C ALA A 147 36.12 -20.95 -23.32
N THR A 148 35.26 -21.58 -22.50
CA THR A 148 35.13 -23.05 -22.42
C THR A 148 34.18 -23.67 -23.46
N LEU A 149 33.61 -22.88 -24.38
CA LEU A 149 32.71 -23.39 -25.40
C LEU A 149 33.44 -24.27 -26.43
N GLU A 150 33.20 -25.59 -26.39
CA GLU A 150 33.84 -26.59 -27.25
C GLU A 150 33.57 -26.43 -28.77
N HIS A 151 32.61 -25.59 -29.16
CA HIS A 151 31.95 -25.65 -30.48
C HIS A 151 32.47 -24.64 -31.53
N GLY A 152 33.60 -23.98 -31.28
CA GLY A 152 34.14 -22.98 -32.21
C GLY A 152 33.39 -21.65 -32.18
N PRO A 153 33.74 -20.70 -33.07
CA PRO A 153 33.14 -19.37 -33.10
C PRO A 153 31.66 -19.46 -33.52
N VAL A 154 30.77 -18.86 -32.73
CA VAL A 154 29.31 -19.00 -32.88
C VAL A 154 28.76 -17.99 -33.89
N ARG A 155 27.92 -18.44 -34.84
CA ARG A 155 27.26 -17.53 -35.80
C ARG A 155 26.13 -16.76 -35.13
N ILE A 156 26.13 -15.44 -35.30
CA ILE A 156 25.10 -14.51 -34.81
C ILE A 156 24.36 -13.93 -36.03
N GLU A 157 23.04 -14.08 -36.03
CA GLU A 157 22.13 -13.43 -36.97
C GLU A 157 21.42 -12.24 -36.31
N ARG A 158 21.07 -11.24 -37.12
CA ARG A 158 20.16 -10.14 -36.74
C ARG A 158 18.83 -10.21 -37.48
N ARG A 159 17.75 -9.88 -36.78
CA ARG A 159 16.47 -9.47 -37.37
C ARG A 159 16.12 -8.06 -36.93
N TRP A 160 15.72 -7.23 -37.88
CA TRP A 160 15.05 -5.95 -37.64
C TRP A 160 13.56 -6.18 -37.47
N ASP A 161 12.91 -5.39 -36.61
CA ASP A 161 11.46 -5.38 -36.47
C ASP A 161 10.92 -4.07 -35.86
N VAL A 162 9.60 -4.00 -35.76
CA VAL A 162 8.82 -2.96 -35.10
C VAL A 162 8.03 -3.60 -33.97
N ASP A 163 8.18 -3.14 -32.73
CA ASP A 163 7.37 -3.68 -31.60
C ASP A 163 5.98 -3.04 -31.55
N SER A 164 5.92 -1.73 -31.77
CA SER A 164 4.73 -0.94 -31.57
C SER A 164 4.68 0.32 -32.45
N ILE A 165 3.45 0.70 -32.79
CA ILE A 165 3.11 1.81 -33.69
C ILE A 165 2.08 2.69 -32.98
N TRP A 166 2.29 4.01 -32.99
CA TRP A 166 1.31 5.00 -32.53
C TRP A 166 1.06 5.99 -33.65
N PHE A 167 -0.20 6.20 -34.02
CA PHE A 167 -0.59 7.29 -34.91
C PHE A 167 -1.52 8.25 -34.20
N GLY A 168 -1.34 9.55 -34.45
CA GLY A 168 -2.29 10.61 -34.09
C GLY A 168 -3.15 10.99 -35.29
N PRO A 169 -4.27 10.31 -35.58
CA PRO A 169 -5.14 10.70 -36.67
C PRO A 169 -5.96 11.95 -36.30
N LYS A 170 -6.09 12.85 -37.28
CA LYS A 170 -7.02 14.00 -37.24
C LYS A 170 -8.48 13.55 -37.32
N SER A 171 -8.71 12.37 -37.91
CA SER A 171 -10.03 11.83 -38.25
C SER A 171 -10.03 10.31 -38.33
N LEU A 172 -11.18 9.68 -38.08
CA LEU A 172 -11.39 8.25 -38.37
C LEU A 172 -11.23 7.91 -39.86
N GLN A 173 -11.29 8.93 -40.73
CA GLN A 173 -10.99 8.85 -42.17
C GLN A 173 -9.55 8.43 -42.48
N ALA A 174 -8.66 8.44 -41.48
CA ALA A 174 -7.33 7.87 -41.62
C ALA A 174 -7.33 6.37 -41.96
N VAL A 175 -8.45 5.66 -41.78
CA VAL A 175 -8.59 4.26 -42.19
C VAL A 175 -9.04 4.17 -43.65
N ARG A 176 -8.25 3.53 -44.52
CA ARG A 176 -8.63 3.25 -45.91
C ARG A 176 -9.40 1.95 -46.04
N LYS A 177 -10.16 1.80 -47.13
CA LYS A 177 -10.73 0.51 -47.54
C LYS A 177 -9.61 -0.50 -47.85
N PRO A 178 -9.74 -1.78 -47.50
CA PRO A 178 -10.91 -2.45 -46.91
C PRO A 178 -10.94 -2.44 -45.36
N GLY A 179 -10.25 -1.52 -44.71
CA GLY A 179 -10.10 -1.47 -43.25
C GLY A 179 -11.42 -1.31 -42.48
N ILE A 180 -11.53 -2.03 -41.37
CA ILE A 180 -12.77 -2.17 -40.59
C ILE A 180 -12.59 -1.54 -39.21
N PHE A 181 -13.49 -0.63 -38.82
CA PHE A 181 -13.56 -0.10 -37.47
C PHE A 181 -14.60 -0.85 -36.63
N ARG A 182 -14.28 -1.11 -35.36
CA ARG A 182 -15.18 -1.69 -34.37
C ARG A 182 -15.36 -0.72 -33.20
N LEU A 183 -16.51 -0.05 -33.15
CA LEU A 183 -16.92 0.83 -32.06
C LEU A 183 -17.11 0.02 -30.78
N SER A 184 -16.51 0.48 -29.67
CA SER A 184 -16.60 -0.18 -28.37
C SER A 184 -17.63 0.51 -27.46
N PHE A 185 -18.38 -0.30 -26.70
CA PHE A 185 -19.18 0.12 -25.56
C PHE A 185 -18.75 -0.67 -24.32
N MET A 186 -18.75 0.00 -23.16
CA MET A 186 -18.30 -0.58 -21.87
C MET A 186 -16.90 -1.23 -21.94
N PRO A 187 -15.86 -0.50 -22.38
CA PRO A 187 -14.51 -1.05 -22.44
C PRO A 187 -13.99 -1.40 -21.02
N PRO A 188 -13.23 -2.51 -20.85
CA PRO A 188 -12.68 -2.86 -19.55
C PRO A 188 -11.70 -1.80 -19.05
N PHE A 189 -11.86 -1.32 -17.80
CA PHE A 189 -10.96 -0.32 -17.18
C PHE A 189 -9.48 -0.71 -17.23
N LYS A 190 -9.18 -2.02 -17.21
CA LYS A 190 -7.82 -2.58 -17.35
C LYS A 190 -7.12 -2.24 -18.69
N ARG A 191 -7.83 -1.69 -19.68
CA ARG A 191 -7.28 -1.28 -20.99
C ARG A 191 -7.00 0.22 -21.09
N ASN A 192 -7.16 0.99 -20.00
CA ASN A 192 -6.76 2.40 -19.96
C ASN A 192 -5.22 2.54 -19.96
N LEU A 193 -4.73 3.63 -20.54
CA LEU A 193 -3.31 3.93 -20.66
C LEU A 193 -2.81 4.64 -19.39
N SER A 194 -2.45 3.88 -18.36
CA SER A 194 -2.01 4.40 -17.05
C SER A 194 -0.50 4.55 -16.88
N THR A 195 0.30 4.37 -17.95
CA THR A 195 1.77 4.46 -17.87
C THR A 195 2.28 5.81 -18.35
N ASP A 196 3.24 6.37 -17.61
CA ASP A 196 3.99 7.56 -18.03
C ASP A 196 4.78 7.26 -19.32
N GLN A 197 4.36 7.86 -20.42
CA GLN A 197 5.00 7.75 -21.73
C GLN A 197 5.65 9.10 -22.07
N VAL A 198 6.92 9.05 -22.51
CA VAL A 198 7.65 10.26 -22.93
C VAL A 198 7.04 10.87 -24.18
N ILE A 199 6.51 10.04 -25.09
CA ILE A 199 5.80 10.49 -26.29
C ILE A 199 4.46 11.13 -25.91
N ARG A 200 4.15 12.25 -26.55
CA ARG A 200 2.94 13.04 -26.33
C ARG A 200 2.23 13.33 -27.66
N PRO A 201 1.58 12.35 -28.30
CA PRO A 201 0.76 12.57 -29.50
C PRO A 201 -0.19 13.76 -29.34
N HIS A 202 -0.26 14.64 -30.34
CA HIS A 202 -0.96 15.94 -30.31
C HIS A 202 -0.55 16.89 -29.14
N GLY A 203 0.58 16.62 -28.50
CA GLY A 203 1.03 17.26 -27.27
C GLY A 203 0.29 16.81 -26.00
N LEU A 204 -0.40 15.66 -26.03
CA LEU A 204 -1.14 15.11 -24.90
C LEU A 204 -0.25 14.23 -24.02
N ASP A 205 -0.28 14.48 -22.73
CA ASP A 205 0.25 13.55 -21.72
C ASP A 205 -0.73 12.37 -21.57
N LEU A 206 -0.33 11.20 -22.07
CA LEU A 206 -1.19 10.01 -22.12
C LEU A 206 -1.57 9.49 -20.73
N ALA A 207 -0.73 9.73 -19.71
CA ALA A 207 -0.97 9.27 -18.35
C ALA A 207 -1.96 10.18 -17.62
N THR A 208 -1.88 11.50 -17.78
CA THR A 208 -2.75 12.43 -17.02
C THR A 208 -3.99 12.93 -17.78
N THR A 209 -4.04 12.79 -19.11
CA THR A 209 -5.20 13.21 -19.92
C THR A 209 -6.32 12.18 -19.86
N ARG A 210 -7.55 12.65 -19.62
CA ARG A 210 -8.75 11.80 -19.59
C ARG A 210 -9.01 11.15 -20.94
N HIS A 211 -9.31 9.85 -20.93
CA HIS A 211 -9.58 9.10 -22.16
C HIS A 211 -10.48 7.88 -21.96
N ILE A 212 -10.85 7.25 -23.08
CA ILE A 212 -11.57 5.98 -23.14
C ILE A 212 -11.11 5.16 -24.36
N LEU A 213 -11.08 3.83 -24.25
CA LEU A 213 -10.95 2.94 -25.42
C LEU A 213 -12.25 3.04 -26.25
N PHE A 214 -12.17 3.77 -27.36
CA PHE A 214 -13.29 4.08 -28.23
C PHE A 214 -13.58 2.96 -29.26
N GLY A 215 -12.55 2.21 -29.67
CA GLY A 215 -12.75 1.12 -30.61
C GLY A 215 -11.48 0.36 -30.94
N SER A 216 -11.51 -0.36 -32.06
CA SER A 216 -10.31 -0.91 -32.70
C SER A 216 -10.46 -0.94 -34.21
N VAL A 217 -9.40 -0.63 -34.94
CA VAL A 217 -9.28 -0.76 -36.41
C VAL A 217 -8.55 -2.06 -36.74
N ASN A 218 -8.90 -2.70 -37.85
CA ASN A 218 -8.02 -3.65 -38.53
C ASN A 218 -7.59 -3.06 -39.88
N ALA A 219 -6.28 -2.91 -40.09
CA ALA A 219 -5.66 -2.51 -41.34
C ALA A 219 -4.71 -3.63 -41.79
N SER A 220 -5.01 -4.27 -42.92
CA SER A 220 -4.20 -5.33 -43.54
C SER A 220 -3.76 -6.46 -42.59
N GLY A 221 -4.62 -6.85 -41.64
CA GLY A 221 -4.36 -7.88 -40.63
C GLY A 221 -3.86 -7.34 -39.28
N ILE A 222 -3.40 -6.09 -39.22
CA ILE A 222 -2.89 -5.45 -38.01
C ILE A 222 -4.02 -4.78 -37.25
N ARG A 223 -4.19 -5.15 -35.97
CA ARG A 223 -5.18 -4.53 -35.07
C ARG A 223 -4.58 -3.33 -34.35
N PHE A 224 -5.19 -2.17 -34.54
CA PHE A 224 -4.96 -0.98 -33.73
C PHE A 224 -6.10 -0.83 -32.72
N ASP A 225 -5.78 -0.63 -31.45
CA ASP A 225 -6.71 -0.06 -30.48
C ASP A 225 -6.86 1.44 -30.72
N VAL A 226 -8.09 1.95 -30.62
CA VAL A 226 -8.41 3.36 -30.84
C VAL A 226 -8.86 3.99 -29.53
N TYR A 227 -8.10 4.96 -29.07
CA TYR A 227 -8.41 5.74 -27.88
C TYR A 227 -8.95 7.12 -28.25
N LEU A 228 -9.90 7.61 -27.46
CA LEU A 228 -10.48 8.95 -27.57
C LEU A 228 -10.10 9.73 -26.31
N PHE A 229 -9.33 10.81 -26.50
CA PHE A 229 -8.81 11.69 -25.46
C PHE A 229 -9.59 13.00 -25.38
N PHE A 230 -9.68 13.57 -24.17
CA PHE A 230 -10.44 14.78 -23.88
C PHE A 230 -9.53 15.86 -23.25
N PRO A 231 -8.90 16.73 -24.06
CA PRO A 231 -7.86 17.65 -23.57
C PRO A 231 -8.39 18.79 -22.68
N GLN A 232 -9.70 19.05 -22.71
CA GLN A 232 -10.36 20.08 -21.90
C GLN A 232 -10.93 19.53 -20.58
N ALA A 233 -10.84 18.22 -20.35
CA ALA A 233 -11.14 17.63 -19.06
C ALA A 233 -10.02 17.93 -18.05
N SER A 234 -10.35 17.99 -16.75
CA SER A 234 -9.33 18.16 -15.71
C SER A 234 -8.29 17.03 -15.73
N ARG A 235 -7.00 17.42 -15.73
CA ARG A 235 -5.89 16.47 -15.59
C ARG A 235 -6.02 15.72 -14.28
N THR A 236 -5.64 14.44 -14.29
CA THR A 236 -5.74 13.56 -13.12
C THR A 236 -4.53 12.66 -12.97
N SER A 237 -4.38 12.04 -11.81
CA SER A 237 -3.37 11.01 -11.59
C SER A 237 -3.53 9.83 -12.56
N ALA A 238 -2.41 9.20 -12.91
CA ALA A 238 -2.36 8.10 -13.88
C ALA A 238 -3.24 6.90 -13.50
N LEU A 239 -3.54 6.72 -12.21
CA LEU A 239 -4.42 5.68 -11.68
C LEU A 239 -5.92 5.97 -11.86
N ARG A 240 -6.32 7.20 -12.20
CA ARG A 240 -7.73 7.64 -12.30
C ARG A 240 -8.07 8.33 -13.63
N ASN A 241 -7.28 8.11 -14.69
CA ASN A 241 -7.42 8.81 -15.97
C ASN A 241 -8.56 8.31 -16.89
N GLY A 242 -9.11 7.11 -16.68
CA GLY A 242 -10.31 6.66 -17.38
C GLY A 242 -11.57 7.47 -17.05
N LEU A 243 -12.58 7.48 -17.92
CA LEU A 243 -13.88 8.12 -17.63
C LEU A 243 -14.69 7.35 -16.56
N SER A 244 -15.32 8.07 -15.62
CA SER A 244 -16.32 7.50 -14.70
C SER A 244 -17.60 7.08 -15.44
N LEU A 245 -18.42 6.21 -14.84
CA LEU A 245 -19.68 5.74 -15.45
C LEU A 245 -20.61 6.90 -15.85
N ASP A 246 -20.73 7.94 -15.04
CA ASP A 246 -21.55 9.13 -15.38
C ASP A 246 -21.00 9.85 -16.62
N ARG A 247 -19.68 10.06 -16.70
CA ARG A 247 -19.07 10.70 -17.88
C ARG A 247 -19.13 9.79 -19.12
N GLN A 248 -19.10 8.48 -18.93
CA GLN A 248 -19.37 7.55 -20.03
C GLN A 248 -20.82 7.66 -20.50
N LYS A 249 -21.80 7.72 -19.58
CA LYS A 249 -23.21 7.90 -19.91
C LYS A 249 -23.44 9.16 -20.74
N ASP A 250 -22.92 10.30 -20.27
CA ASP A 250 -23.00 11.56 -21.02
C ASP A 250 -22.39 11.46 -22.42
N LEU A 251 -21.19 10.86 -22.54
CA LEU A 251 -20.50 10.67 -23.81
C LEU A 251 -21.28 9.75 -24.76
N TYR A 252 -21.82 8.63 -24.29
CA TYR A 252 -22.56 7.70 -25.13
C TYR A 252 -23.94 8.25 -25.52
N ASP A 253 -24.74 8.71 -24.55
CA ASP A 253 -26.13 9.16 -24.79
C ASP A 253 -26.22 10.49 -25.54
N SER A 254 -25.27 11.41 -25.33
CA SER A 254 -25.36 12.77 -25.93
C SER A 254 -24.47 12.97 -27.16
N ILE A 255 -23.40 12.18 -27.32
CA ILE A 255 -22.41 12.37 -28.39
C ILE A 255 -22.33 11.14 -29.30
N ILE A 256 -21.89 9.98 -28.81
CA ILE A 256 -21.55 8.82 -29.66
C ILE A 256 -22.79 8.19 -30.30
N ILE A 257 -23.83 7.85 -29.52
CA ILE A 257 -25.05 7.23 -30.05
C ILE A 257 -25.79 8.21 -30.97
N PRO A 258 -26.03 9.48 -30.62
CA PRO A 258 -26.65 10.44 -31.54
C PRO A 258 -25.84 10.68 -32.81
N ALA A 259 -24.50 10.67 -32.76
CA ALA A 259 -23.66 10.78 -33.95
C ALA A 259 -23.81 9.54 -34.85
N ALA A 260 -23.80 8.33 -34.26
CA ALA A 260 -23.96 7.07 -34.98
C ALA A 260 -25.30 7.03 -35.73
N PHE A 261 -26.41 7.34 -35.05
CA PHE A 261 -27.75 7.35 -35.64
C PHE A 261 -27.97 8.45 -36.70
N SER A 262 -27.15 9.51 -36.73
CA SER A 262 -27.23 10.54 -37.78
C SER A 262 -26.27 10.35 -38.96
N SER A 263 -25.35 9.39 -38.92
CA SER A 263 -24.25 9.28 -39.91
C SER A 263 -24.03 7.90 -40.54
N ILE A 264 -24.35 6.82 -39.83
CA ILE A 264 -24.11 5.43 -40.28
C ILE A 264 -25.28 4.99 -41.20
N SER A 265 -25.12 3.94 -42.00
CA SER A 265 -26.20 3.33 -42.79
C SER A 265 -27.26 2.58 -41.95
N ASP A 266 -28.54 2.63 -42.37
CA ASP A 266 -29.70 2.16 -41.57
C ASP A 266 -29.63 0.70 -41.07
N PRO A 267 -29.21 -0.31 -41.87
CA PRO A 267 -29.13 -1.69 -41.38
C PRO A 267 -28.21 -1.83 -40.16
N LEU A 268 -27.13 -1.05 -40.10
CA LEU A 268 -26.16 -1.10 -39.02
C LEU A 268 -26.58 -0.26 -37.80
N ARG A 269 -27.33 0.83 -38.02
CA ARG A 269 -27.98 1.58 -36.91
C ARG A 269 -28.91 0.68 -36.08
N GLN A 270 -29.56 -0.30 -36.70
CA GLN A 270 -30.50 -1.20 -36.01
C GLN A 270 -29.84 -2.11 -34.97
N GLU A 271 -28.57 -2.46 -35.16
CA GLU A 271 -27.82 -3.33 -34.23
C GLU A 271 -27.25 -2.58 -33.02
N LEU A 272 -27.10 -1.26 -33.12
CA LEU A 272 -26.49 -0.43 -32.08
C LEU A 272 -27.41 -0.23 -30.87
N PRO A 273 -26.86 -0.16 -29.64
CA PRO A 273 -27.61 0.23 -28.45
C PRO A 273 -28.20 1.64 -28.61
N ARG A 274 -29.46 1.83 -28.21
CA ARG A 274 -30.14 3.13 -28.24
C ARG A 274 -29.82 4.04 -27.05
N SER A 275 -29.21 3.50 -25.99
CA SER A 275 -28.70 4.26 -24.85
C SER A 275 -27.57 3.52 -24.13
N PHE A 276 -26.84 4.25 -23.30
CA PHE A 276 -25.88 3.75 -22.33
C PHE A 276 -26.50 2.69 -21.42
N ASP A 277 -27.70 2.92 -20.87
CA ASP A 277 -28.35 1.99 -19.95
C ASP A 277 -28.66 0.64 -20.63
N ILE A 278 -29.05 0.65 -21.91
CA ILE A 278 -29.24 -0.57 -22.71
C ILE A 278 -27.91 -1.29 -22.95
N ALA A 279 -26.85 -0.55 -23.30
CA ALA A 279 -25.51 -1.12 -23.49
C ALA A 279 -24.97 -1.73 -22.18
N TYR A 280 -25.16 -1.01 -21.07
CA TYR A 280 -24.75 -1.43 -19.74
C TYR A 280 -25.48 -2.70 -19.31
N ALA A 281 -26.82 -2.73 -19.40
CA ALA A 281 -27.62 -3.92 -19.12
C ALA A 281 -27.20 -5.12 -19.99
N LYS A 282 -27.11 -4.94 -21.31
CA LYS A 282 -26.69 -5.98 -22.27
C LYS A 282 -25.28 -6.52 -21.98
N SER A 283 -24.36 -5.69 -21.49
CA SER A 283 -23.02 -6.12 -21.07
C SER A 283 -23.04 -6.99 -19.81
N ARG A 284 -24.05 -6.81 -18.93
CA ARG A 284 -24.15 -7.49 -17.63
C ARG A 284 -25.07 -8.71 -17.62
N SER A 285 -26.06 -8.83 -18.50
CA SER A 285 -26.95 -10.01 -18.55
C SER A 285 -26.22 -11.36 -18.70
N PHE A 286 -24.97 -11.39 -19.16
CA PHE A 286 -24.14 -12.60 -19.14
C PHE A 286 -23.86 -13.15 -17.72
N GLN A 287 -24.03 -12.33 -16.68
CA GLN A 287 -23.96 -12.72 -15.27
C GLN A 287 -25.12 -13.67 -14.87
N GLU A 288 -26.25 -13.68 -15.57
CA GLU A 288 -27.47 -14.45 -15.24
C GLU A 288 -27.34 -15.98 -15.48
N ARG A 289 -26.27 -16.45 -16.13
CA ARG A 289 -26.06 -17.89 -16.40
C ARG A 289 -25.96 -18.70 -15.09
N PRO A 290 -26.86 -19.67 -14.82
CA PRO A 290 -26.81 -20.49 -13.62
C PRO A 290 -25.57 -21.37 -13.57
N GLY A 291 -24.98 -21.54 -12.37
CA GLY A 291 -23.87 -22.48 -12.13
C GLY A 291 -22.63 -21.91 -11.43
N MET A 292 -22.55 -20.61 -11.14
CA MET A 292 -21.37 -19.99 -10.50
C MET A 292 -21.70 -19.06 -9.32
N GLY A 293 -22.23 -19.62 -8.24
CA GLY A 293 -22.60 -18.90 -7.00
C GLY A 293 -21.44 -18.31 -6.17
N ARG A 294 -20.28 -18.03 -6.76
CA ARG A 294 -19.09 -17.44 -6.09
C ARG A 294 -18.96 -15.92 -6.26
N TRP A 295 -19.72 -15.31 -7.17
CA TRP A 295 -19.48 -13.95 -7.66
C TRP A 295 -20.61 -13.00 -7.29
N ARG A 296 -20.29 -11.72 -7.05
CA ARG A 296 -21.26 -10.68 -6.68
C ARG A 296 -21.76 -9.94 -7.92
N ALA A 297 -22.96 -9.36 -7.85
CA ALA A 297 -23.56 -8.60 -8.96
C ALA A 297 -22.68 -7.43 -9.48
N GLY A 298 -21.86 -6.83 -8.61
CA GLY A 298 -20.93 -5.74 -8.96
C GLY A 298 -19.58 -6.20 -9.54
N ASP A 299 -19.40 -7.46 -9.92
CA ASP A 299 -18.10 -7.94 -10.42
C ASP A 299 -17.87 -7.59 -11.90
N ASP A 300 -17.01 -6.60 -12.13
CA ASP A 300 -16.61 -6.11 -13.46
C ASP A 300 -15.86 -7.12 -14.31
N SER A 301 -15.32 -8.19 -13.72
CA SER A 301 -14.57 -9.22 -14.44
C SER A 301 -15.42 -10.04 -15.43
N ARG A 302 -16.76 -9.98 -15.33
CA ARG A 302 -17.70 -10.69 -16.22
C ARG A 302 -18.51 -9.79 -17.16
N ALA A 303 -18.25 -8.48 -17.20
CA ALA A 303 -18.90 -7.59 -18.16
C ALA A 303 -18.48 -7.94 -19.60
N CYS A 304 -19.44 -8.19 -20.48
CA CYS A 304 -19.15 -8.46 -21.89
C CYS A 304 -18.76 -7.15 -22.59
N HIS A 305 -17.52 -7.08 -23.13
CA HIS A 305 -17.07 -5.93 -23.93
C HIS A 305 -17.82 -5.93 -25.26
N LEU A 306 -18.81 -5.04 -25.39
CA LEU A 306 -19.64 -4.94 -26.57
C LEU A 306 -18.89 -4.20 -27.68
N GLN A 307 -18.80 -4.80 -28.87
CA GLN A 307 -18.17 -4.22 -30.05
C GLN A 307 -19.08 -4.33 -31.27
N TYR A 308 -19.25 -3.24 -32.02
CA TYR A 308 -20.10 -3.17 -33.21
C TYR A 308 -19.29 -2.68 -34.41
N THR A 309 -19.49 -3.29 -35.58
CA THR A 309 -18.70 -3.04 -36.79
C THR A 309 -19.27 -1.86 -37.57
N LEU A 310 -18.44 -0.86 -37.91
CA LEU A 310 -18.82 0.27 -38.75
C LEU A 310 -18.08 0.20 -40.10
N PRO A 311 -18.74 0.49 -41.25
CA PRO A 311 -18.10 0.53 -42.56
C PRO A 311 -17.17 1.73 -42.67
N THR A 312 -16.12 1.62 -43.49
CA THR A 312 -15.15 2.71 -43.73
C THR A 312 -15.82 3.97 -44.28
N ASP A 313 -16.84 3.82 -45.15
CA ASP A 313 -17.57 4.94 -45.76
C ASP A 313 -18.30 5.82 -44.73
N ASP A 314 -18.83 5.21 -43.68
CA ASP A 314 -19.61 5.91 -42.65
C ASP A 314 -18.71 6.64 -41.64
N LEU A 315 -17.39 6.36 -41.59
CA LEU A 315 -16.46 6.94 -40.61
C LEU A 315 -16.26 8.46 -40.80
N ALA A 316 -16.34 8.96 -42.03
CA ALA A 316 -16.21 10.38 -42.34
C ALA A 316 -17.32 11.23 -41.69
N PRO A 317 -18.61 11.02 -42.00
CA PRO A 317 -19.69 11.77 -41.34
C PRO A 317 -19.80 11.45 -39.85
N PHE A 318 -19.47 10.22 -39.41
CA PHE A 318 -19.53 9.84 -38.00
C PHE A 318 -18.54 10.62 -37.14
N TRP A 319 -17.27 10.74 -37.55
CA TRP A 319 -16.29 11.52 -36.80
C TRP A 319 -16.64 13.00 -36.74
N SER A 320 -17.03 13.59 -37.88
CA SER A 320 -17.48 15.00 -37.93
C SER A 320 -18.66 15.26 -36.98
N SER A 321 -19.63 14.35 -36.93
CA SER A 321 -20.75 14.47 -35.99
C SER A 321 -20.35 14.26 -34.53
N ILE A 322 -19.35 13.43 -34.21
CA ILE A 322 -18.81 13.30 -32.84
C ILE A 322 -18.16 14.62 -32.42
N VAL A 323 -17.27 15.17 -33.25
CA VAL A 323 -16.55 16.43 -32.93
C VAL A 323 -17.52 17.59 -32.74
N GLN A 324 -18.51 17.73 -33.63
CA GLN A 324 -19.54 18.76 -33.51
C GLN A 324 -20.30 18.64 -32.19
N LYS A 325 -20.84 17.46 -31.88
CA LYS A 325 -21.63 17.21 -30.66
C LYS A 325 -20.78 17.41 -29.41
N ALA A 326 -19.56 16.86 -29.37
CA ALA A 326 -18.62 17.01 -28.25
C ALA A 326 -18.22 18.46 -27.98
N ASN A 327 -18.03 19.27 -29.02
CA ASN A 327 -17.73 20.70 -28.89
C ASN A 327 -18.93 21.52 -28.39
N SER A 328 -20.16 21.10 -28.70
CA SER A 328 -21.40 21.75 -28.24
C SER A 328 -21.90 21.28 -26.87
N PHE A 329 -21.41 20.15 -26.37
CA PHE A 329 -21.95 19.54 -25.15
C PHE A 329 -21.44 20.23 -23.88
N LEU A 330 -22.39 20.69 -23.07
CA LEU A 330 -22.13 21.36 -21.79
C LEU A 330 -22.42 20.41 -20.63
N ILE A 331 -21.46 20.30 -19.72
CA ILE A 331 -21.58 19.54 -18.47
C ILE A 331 -21.71 20.51 -17.32
N GLN A 332 -22.71 20.33 -16.47
CA GLN A 332 -22.77 21.00 -15.18
C GLN A 332 -21.75 20.38 -14.21
N THR A 333 -20.86 21.21 -13.67
CA THR A 333 -19.98 20.82 -12.56
C THR A 333 -20.76 20.73 -11.25
N LYS A 334 -20.14 20.16 -10.20
CA LYS A 334 -20.70 20.19 -8.83
C LYS A 334 -20.95 21.62 -8.31
N ASN A 335 -20.29 22.63 -8.90
CA ASN A 335 -20.41 24.04 -8.54
C ASN A 335 -21.50 24.78 -9.36
N GLY A 336 -22.20 24.09 -10.27
CA GLY A 336 -23.22 24.69 -11.14
C GLY A 336 -22.66 25.41 -12.38
N GLU A 337 -21.36 25.32 -12.63
CA GLU A 337 -20.72 25.90 -13.83
C GLU A 337 -20.87 24.97 -15.03
N SER A 338 -21.21 25.54 -16.19
CA SER A 338 -21.32 24.79 -17.45
C SER A 338 -19.99 24.73 -18.20
N VAL A 339 -19.35 23.57 -18.24
CA VAL A 339 -18.04 23.36 -18.87
C VAL A 339 -18.12 22.46 -20.11
N THR A 340 -17.31 22.77 -21.13
CA THR A 340 -17.23 22.00 -22.38
C THR A 340 -16.25 20.81 -22.26
N TYR A 341 -16.53 19.90 -21.32
CA TYR A 341 -15.60 18.84 -20.88
C TYR A 341 -15.03 17.95 -22.00
N PHE A 342 -15.84 17.62 -23.02
CA PHE A 342 -15.43 16.77 -24.15
C PHE A 342 -14.88 17.54 -25.36
N LYS A 343 -14.72 18.87 -25.26
CA LYS A 343 -14.34 19.73 -26.38
C LYS A 343 -12.95 19.39 -26.93
N ASN A 344 -12.84 19.52 -28.26
CA ASN A 344 -11.67 19.20 -29.08
C ASN A 344 -11.14 17.78 -28.81
N PRO A 345 -11.98 16.73 -28.97
CA PRO A 345 -11.55 15.36 -28.73
C PRO A 345 -10.44 14.96 -29.71
N ARG A 346 -9.50 14.13 -29.25
CA ARG A 346 -8.35 13.67 -30.04
C ARG A 346 -8.31 12.15 -30.11
N LEU A 347 -7.80 11.62 -31.21
CA LEU A 347 -7.67 10.19 -31.43
C LEU A 347 -6.21 9.74 -31.21
N LEU A 348 -6.04 8.51 -30.77
CA LEU A 348 -4.76 7.81 -30.78
C LEU A 348 -5.03 6.39 -31.28
N PHE A 349 -4.39 6.00 -32.37
CA PHE A 349 -4.37 4.62 -32.84
C PHE A 349 -3.08 3.97 -32.35
N GLN A 350 -3.18 2.79 -31.74
CA GLN A 350 -2.05 2.13 -31.10
C GLN A 350 -2.06 0.63 -31.42
N ALA A 351 -0.92 0.10 -31.87
CA ALA A 351 -0.69 -1.33 -32.03
C ALA A 351 0.60 -1.73 -31.30
N HIS A 352 0.61 -2.94 -30.72
CA HIS A 352 1.68 -3.48 -29.87
C HIS A 352 1.92 -4.96 -30.20
N ASP A 353 3.04 -5.49 -29.72
CA ASP A 353 3.48 -6.89 -29.91
C ASP A 353 3.69 -7.28 -31.39
N LEU A 354 4.05 -6.29 -32.21
CA LEU A 354 4.22 -6.43 -33.65
C LEU A 354 5.58 -7.00 -34.06
N LYS A 355 6.49 -7.18 -33.09
CA LYS A 355 7.89 -7.60 -33.29
C LYS A 355 8.04 -8.86 -34.14
N ASN A 356 7.13 -9.83 -34.03
CA ASN A 356 7.19 -11.07 -34.80
C ASN A 356 6.58 -10.95 -36.20
N ILE A 357 5.73 -9.94 -36.43
CA ILE A 357 5.10 -9.68 -37.73
C ILE A 357 6.09 -8.97 -38.65
N PHE A 358 6.80 -7.96 -38.14
CA PHE A 358 7.74 -7.15 -38.91
C PHE A 358 9.19 -7.66 -38.89
N ALA A 359 9.41 -8.92 -38.52
CA ALA A 359 10.72 -9.54 -38.35
C ALA A 359 11.39 -9.88 -39.70
N THR A 360 12.35 -9.07 -40.14
CA THR A 360 13.06 -9.28 -41.41
C THR A 360 14.59 -9.16 -41.23
N PRO A 361 15.41 -9.61 -42.19
CA PRO A 361 16.87 -9.49 -42.13
C PRO A 361 17.39 -8.04 -42.13
N SER A 362 16.70 -7.09 -42.76
CA SER A 362 17.18 -5.71 -42.93
C SER A 362 16.12 -4.67 -42.57
N LEU A 363 16.54 -3.48 -42.13
CA LEU A 363 15.58 -2.39 -41.85
C LEU A 363 14.79 -1.98 -43.11
N HIS A 364 15.38 -2.15 -44.30
CA HIS A 364 14.70 -1.91 -45.58
C HIS A 364 13.48 -2.81 -45.78
N GLU A 365 13.63 -4.12 -45.57
CA GLU A 365 12.56 -5.11 -45.70
C GLU A 365 11.49 -4.90 -44.62
N THR A 366 11.90 -4.64 -43.38
CA THR A 366 10.98 -4.31 -42.28
C THR A 366 10.14 -3.07 -42.60
N MET A 367 10.77 -2.00 -43.10
CA MET A 367 10.04 -0.79 -43.52
C MET A 367 9.14 -1.07 -44.73
N THR A 368 9.61 -1.81 -45.73
CA THR A 368 8.79 -2.19 -46.91
C THR A 368 7.52 -2.94 -46.49
N LEU A 369 7.63 -3.88 -45.54
CA LEU A 369 6.47 -4.56 -44.97
C LEU A 369 5.54 -3.61 -44.19
N VAL A 370 6.07 -2.57 -43.52
CA VAL A 370 5.26 -1.48 -42.93
C VAL A 370 4.55 -0.64 -44.01
N HIS A 371 5.14 -0.44 -45.19
CA HIS A 371 4.44 0.21 -46.31
C HIS A 371 3.26 -0.65 -46.80
N ASP A 372 3.52 -1.92 -47.12
CA ASP A 372 2.53 -2.81 -47.73
C ASP A 372 1.37 -3.16 -46.79
N THR A 373 1.60 -3.17 -45.48
CA THR A 373 0.56 -3.45 -44.48
C THR A 373 -0.06 -2.18 -43.90
N ILE A 374 0.75 -1.24 -43.41
CA ILE A 374 0.28 -0.10 -42.62
C ILE A 374 0.00 1.13 -43.51
N LEU A 375 0.95 1.58 -44.33
CA LEU A 375 0.76 2.78 -45.17
C LEU A 375 -0.28 2.55 -46.28
N ALA A 376 -0.37 1.34 -46.83
CA ALA A 376 -1.44 0.97 -47.75
C ALA A 376 -2.83 1.11 -47.10
N GLY A 377 -2.96 0.70 -45.83
CA GLY A 377 -4.21 0.73 -45.06
C GLY A 377 -4.58 2.08 -44.42
N MET A 378 -3.69 3.08 -44.46
CA MET A 378 -3.87 4.37 -43.80
C MET A 378 -3.81 5.56 -44.77
N ASP A 379 -4.54 6.63 -44.48
CA ASP A 379 -4.54 7.86 -45.29
C ASP A 379 -3.71 8.98 -44.64
N PRO A 380 -2.55 9.37 -45.21
CA PRO A 380 -1.57 10.23 -44.53
C PRO A 380 -2.02 11.69 -44.44
N GLU A 381 -2.93 12.15 -45.30
CA GLU A 381 -3.54 13.49 -45.18
C GLU A 381 -4.34 13.62 -43.88
N GLN A 382 -5.01 12.54 -43.48
CA GLN A 382 -5.80 12.43 -42.25
C GLN A 382 -4.95 12.11 -41.01
N LEU A 383 -3.64 11.88 -41.16
CA LEU A 383 -2.69 11.74 -40.06
C LEU A 383 -2.02 13.08 -39.72
N ASP A 384 -1.86 13.36 -38.44
CA ASP A 384 -0.89 14.34 -37.93
C ASP A 384 0.44 13.60 -37.80
N LEU A 385 1.29 13.70 -38.84
CA LEU A 385 2.51 12.90 -38.96
C LEU A 385 3.55 13.26 -37.88
N HIS A 386 3.53 14.49 -37.37
CA HIS A 386 4.34 14.92 -36.23
C HIS A 386 3.93 14.25 -34.91
N SER A 387 2.72 13.70 -34.86
CA SER A 387 2.17 12.93 -33.74
C SER A 387 2.29 11.40 -33.90
N CYS A 388 2.99 10.93 -34.93
CA CYS A 388 3.18 9.51 -35.23
C CYS A 388 4.55 8.99 -34.77
N TRP A 389 4.58 7.79 -34.19
CA TRP A 389 5.75 7.19 -33.52
C TRP A 389 5.90 5.70 -33.83
N LEU A 390 7.14 5.21 -33.80
CA LEU A 390 7.52 3.84 -34.09
C LEU A 390 8.58 3.35 -33.09
N ASP A 391 8.38 2.18 -32.47
CA ASP A 391 9.42 1.49 -31.70
C ASP A 391 10.15 0.51 -32.64
N VAL A 392 11.29 0.95 -33.19
CA VAL A 392 12.16 0.14 -34.06
C VAL A 392 13.13 -0.66 -33.19
N GLY A 393 13.33 -1.93 -33.51
CA GLY A 393 14.22 -2.80 -32.76
C GLY A 393 15.04 -3.76 -33.61
N THR A 394 16.05 -4.35 -32.98
CA THR A 394 16.81 -5.49 -33.50
C THR A 394 16.82 -6.62 -32.48
N ARG A 395 16.81 -7.86 -32.98
CA ARG A 395 17.10 -9.07 -32.21
C ARG A 395 18.33 -9.72 -32.79
N ASP A 396 19.36 -9.87 -31.96
CA ASP A 396 20.58 -10.59 -32.29
C ASP A 396 20.51 -11.95 -31.58
N TYR A 397 20.69 -13.05 -32.31
CA TYR A 397 20.50 -14.43 -31.81
C TYR A 397 21.39 -15.44 -32.55
N VAL A 398 21.52 -16.63 -31.97
CA VAL A 398 22.16 -17.78 -32.63
C VAL A 398 21.09 -18.55 -33.43
N PRO A 399 21.23 -18.73 -34.75
CA PRO A 399 20.25 -19.44 -35.57
C PRO A 399 20.35 -20.97 -35.38
N ASP A 400 19.22 -21.67 -35.49
CA ASP A 400 19.20 -23.12 -35.64
C ASP A 400 19.98 -23.51 -36.92
N GLN A 401 21.07 -24.28 -36.78
CA GLN A 401 21.68 -24.93 -37.95
C GLN A 401 20.66 -25.90 -38.57
N SER A 402 20.68 -25.99 -39.91
CA SER A 402 19.65 -26.70 -40.69
C SER A 402 19.41 -28.12 -40.16
N ARG A 403 18.14 -28.49 -39.95
CA ARG A 403 17.69 -29.76 -39.36
C ARG A 403 17.90 -30.98 -40.29
N GLY A 404 19.15 -31.23 -40.68
CA GLY A 404 19.62 -32.51 -41.20
C GLY A 404 19.79 -33.51 -40.05
N HIS A 405 19.45 -34.77 -40.31
CA HIS A 405 19.29 -35.86 -39.35
C HIS A 405 20.23 -35.89 -38.11
N ASP A 406 19.60 -36.08 -36.95
CA ASP A 406 20.07 -36.68 -35.68
C ASP A 406 21.17 -36.05 -34.83
N ASN A 407 21.83 -34.96 -35.22
CA ASN A 407 22.66 -34.17 -34.28
C ASN A 407 21.97 -32.83 -33.94
N ARG A 408 21.24 -32.79 -32.82
CA ARG A 408 20.77 -31.53 -32.22
C ARG A 408 21.98 -30.74 -31.70
N VAL A 409 22.40 -29.70 -32.42
CA VAL A 409 23.30 -28.67 -31.89
C VAL A 409 22.67 -28.06 -30.63
N GLU A 410 23.46 -27.87 -29.58
CA GLU A 410 22.93 -27.32 -28.32
C GLU A 410 22.51 -25.85 -28.49
N PRO A 411 21.37 -25.43 -27.90
CA PRO A 411 20.91 -24.05 -28.01
C PRO A 411 21.70 -23.10 -27.10
N PHE A 412 21.83 -21.86 -27.56
CA PHE A 412 22.56 -20.77 -26.92
C PHE A 412 21.65 -19.64 -26.43
N THR A 413 22.08 -18.99 -25.36
CA THR A 413 21.50 -17.77 -24.82
C THR A 413 22.51 -16.65 -24.93
N LEU A 414 22.13 -15.53 -25.53
CA LEU A 414 22.89 -14.29 -25.51
C LEU A 414 22.42 -13.41 -24.34
N LEU A 415 23.34 -12.75 -23.66
CA LEU A 415 23.06 -11.92 -22.47
C LEU A 415 23.87 -10.61 -22.51
N TRP A 416 23.23 -9.46 -22.32
CA TRP A 416 23.97 -8.18 -22.32
C TRP A 416 24.99 -8.10 -21.17
N LYS A 417 26.21 -7.67 -21.49
CA LYS A 417 27.27 -7.36 -20.52
C LYS A 417 26.88 -6.12 -19.72
N SER A 418 26.81 -6.22 -18.39
CA SER A 418 26.41 -5.10 -17.51
C SER A 418 27.18 -3.80 -17.80
N ASP A 419 28.51 -3.90 -17.91
CA ASP A 419 29.40 -2.74 -18.02
C ASP A 419 29.29 -2.03 -19.37
N CYS A 420 28.94 -2.75 -20.44
CA CYS A 420 28.70 -2.17 -21.76
C CYS A 420 27.57 -1.14 -21.76
N HIS A 421 26.60 -1.25 -20.84
CA HIS A 421 25.49 -0.31 -20.76
C HIS A 421 25.89 1.08 -20.28
N GLN A 422 26.90 1.21 -19.41
CA GLN A 422 27.39 2.51 -18.96
C GLN A 422 28.01 3.29 -20.14
N HIS A 423 28.87 2.63 -20.91
CA HIS A 423 29.45 3.21 -22.12
C HIS A 423 28.37 3.53 -23.16
N LEU A 424 27.42 2.61 -23.40
CA LEU A 424 26.30 2.85 -24.31
C LEU A 424 25.48 4.09 -23.91
N HIS A 425 25.22 4.28 -22.62
CA HIS A 425 24.50 5.44 -22.11
C HIS A 425 25.26 6.74 -22.30
N GLN A 426 26.57 6.75 -22.04
CA GLN A 426 27.43 7.89 -22.31
C GLN A 426 27.36 8.27 -23.80
N ARG A 427 27.57 7.30 -24.69
CA ARG A 427 27.53 7.49 -26.15
C ARG A 427 26.17 7.97 -26.65
N LEU A 428 25.06 7.46 -26.11
CA LEU A 428 23.71 7.97 -26.40
C LEU A 428 23.50 9.41 -25.92
N SER A 429 24.07 9.79 -24.78
CA SER A 429 23.97 11.15 -24.24
C SER A 429 24.79 12.15 -25.06
N GLU A 430 25.91 11.71 -25.65
CA GLU A 430 26.73 12.48 -26.62
C GLU A 430 26.03 12.70 -27.98
N ILE A 431 24.93 12.00 -28.27
CA ILE A 431 24.15 12.22 -29.51
C ILE A 431 23.37 13.53 -29.42
N ALA A 432 22.69 13.77 -28.31
CA ALA A 432 21.80 14.93 -28.10
C ALA A 432 22.02 15.58 -26.72
N PRO A 433 23.17 16.25 -26.49
CA PRO A 433 23.56 16.73 -25.16
C PRO A 433 22.64 17.82 -24.58
N ALA A 434 21.88 18.53 -25.43
CA ALA A 434 20.89 19.52 -24.98
C ALA A 434 19.65 18.89 -24.32
N THR A 435 19.38 17.60 -24.59
CA THR A 435 18.21 16.88 -24.08
C THR A 435 18.66 15.73 -23.17
N PRO A 436 18.89 15.98 -21.86
CA PRO A 436 19.53 15.01 -20.99
C PRO A 436 18.71 13.73 -20.85
N LEU A 437 19.42 12.61 -20.91
CA LEU A 437 18.88 11.27 -20.75
C LEU A 437 18.97 10.83 -19.29
N VAL A 438 17.94 10.12 -18.82
CA VAL A 438 17.97 9.38 -17.55
C VAL A 438 18.11 7.91 -17.88
N ALA A 439 19.09 7.23 -17.31
CA ALA A 439 19.24 5.78 -17.42
C ALA A 439 18.59 5.05 -16.23
N SER A 440 18.31 3.77 -16.44
CA SER A 440 18.06 2.79 -15.39
C SER A 440 18.78 1.51 -15.81
N HIS A 441 19.59 1.00 -14.90
CA HIS A 441 20.34 -0.25 -15.06
C HIS A 441 19.68 -1.31 -14.18
N PHE A 442 19.52 -2.51 -14.73
CA PHE A 442 18.73 -3.58 -14.14
C PHE A 442 19.63 -4.80 -13.99
N ARG A 443 19.88 -5.26 -12.76
CA ARG A 443 20.66 -6.48 -12.49
C ARG A 443 19.80 -7.69 -12.82
N SER A 444 20.29 -8.62 -13.64
CA SER A 444 19.51 -9.81 -14.03
C SER A 444 19.96 -11.06 -13.25
N PHE A 445 18.99 -11.89 -12.85
CA PHE A 445 19.21 -13.24 -12.30
C PHE A 445 20.12 -13.32 -11.05
N LEU A 446 20.25 -12.21 -10.31
CA LEU A 446 21.18 -12.04 -9.18
C LEU A 446 22.67 -12.22 -9.54
N LEU A 447 23.07 -11.82 -10.74
CA LEU A 447 24.45 -11.91 -11.26
C LEU A 447 25.06 -10.53 -11.48
N ARG A 448 26.40 -10.43 -11.34
CA ARG A 448 27.14 -9.18 -11.57
C ARG A 448 27.18 -8.79 -13.05
N ASP A 449 27.62 -9.72 -13.88
CA ASP A 449 28.07 -9.45 -15.26
C ASP A 449 26.93 -9.34 -16.29
N VAL A 450 25.68 -9.57 -15.88
CA VAL A 450 24.49 -9.59 -16.75
C VAL A 450 23.44 -8.58 -16.30
N GLY A 451 23.04 -7.70 -17.22
CA GLY A 451 22.03 -6.68 -16.94
C GLY A 451 21.08 -6.43 -18.10
N THR A 452 20.13 -5.51 -17.88
CA THR A 452 19.38 -4.85 -18.95
C THR A 452 19.43 -3.33 -18.75
N TYR A 453 19.11 -2.59 -19.81
CA TYR A 453 19.23 -1.14 -19.87
C TYR A 453 17.95 -0.50 -20.40
N HIS A 454 17.56 0.61 -19.79
CA HIS A 454 16.53 1.50 -20.29
C HIS A 454 17.01 2.94 -20.10
N SER A 455 16.82 3.77 -21.11
CA SER A 455 17.02 5.21 -20.99
C SER A 455 15.89 5.97 -21.67
N ARG A 456 15.57 7.14 -21.12
CA ARG A 456 14.50 8.02 -21.59
C ARG A 456 14.87 9.48 -21.35
N THR A 457 14.37 10.40 -22.17
CA THR A 457 14.63 11.84 -21.97
C THR A 457 14.06 12.32 -20.63
N LYS A 458 14.78 13.20 -19.91
CA LYS A 458 14.28 13.83 -18.68
C LYS A 458 13.17 14.84 -19.02
N ALA A 459 12.02 14.73 -18.37
CA ALA A 459 10.91 15.65 -18.54
C ALA A 459 11.10 16.93 -17.69
N THR A 460 11.97 17.84 -18.13
CA THR A 460 12.35 19.06 -17.38
C THR A 460 11.54 20.31 -17.72
N ARG A 461 10.76 20.30 -18.81
CA ARG A 461 10.07 21.48 -19.35
C ARG A 461 8.61 21.17 -19.69
N ALA A 462 7.77 22.21 -19.78
CA ALA A 462 6.37 22.09 -20.19
C ALA A 462 6.20 21.42 -21.57
N VAL A 463 7.11 21.70 -22.50
CA VAL A 463 7.27 20.99 -23.78
C VAL A 463 8.46 20.05 -23.66
N THR A 464 8.21 18.74 -23.69
CA THR A 464 9.24 17.70 -23.73
C THR A 464 9.56 17.31 -25.18
N PRO A 465 10.74 16.72 -25.50
CA PRO A 465 11.07 16.31 -26.87
C PRO A 465 10.15 15.24 -27.48
N GLY A 466 9.40 14.50 -26.66
CA GLY A 466 8.31 13.62 -27.13
C GLY A 466 7.05 14.37 -27.58
N CYS A 467 7.01 15.70 -27.54
CA CYS A 467 5.90 16.51 -28.02
C CYS A 467 6.13 16.91 -29.51
N PRO A 468 5.12 16.82 -30.38
CA PRO A 468 5.19 17.28 -31.78
C PRO A 468 5.69 18.72 -31.95
N ARG A 469 5.44 19.58 -30.94
CA ARG A 469 5.83 21.00 -30.88
C ARG A 469 7.28 21.24 -30.42
N SER A 470 8.05 20.19 -30.11
CA SER A 470 9.47 20.31 -29.83
C SER A 470 10.27 20.29 -31.11
N HIS A 471 11.18 21.26 -31.24
CA HIS A 471 12.17 21.36 -32.32
C HIS A 471 13.61 21.16 -31.79
N GLU A 472 13.77 20.64 -30.57
CA GLU A 472 15.08 20.27 -30.02
C GLU A 472 15.41 18.83 -30.43
N PRO A 473 16.54 18.55 -31.11
CA PRO A 473 16.92 17.20 -31.47
C PRO A 473 17.16 16.34 -30.23
N ALA A 474 16.67 15.09 -30.25
CA ALA A 474 16.59 14.26 -29.05
C ALA A 474 16.58 12.75 -29.29
N VAL A 475 17.13 12.02 -28.32
CA VAL A 475 16.89 10.58 -28.10
C VAL A 475 15.72 10.45 -27.12
N ILE A 476 14.63 9.81 -27.55
CA ILE A 476 13.35 9.80 -26.80
C ILE A 476 13.33 8.69 -25.74
N ARG A 477 13.57 7.46 -26.18
CA ARG A 477 13.62 6.26 -25.35
C ARG A 477 14.43 5.19 -26.06
N ALA A 478 15.32 4.53 -25.33
CA ALA A 478 16.14 3.41 -25.81
C ALA A 478 16.15 2.29 -24.76
N LYS A 479 16.10 1.02 -25.19
CA LYS A 479 16.09 -0.16 -24.32
C LYS A 479 17.02 -1.24 -24.88
N ALA A 480 17.78 -1.92 -24.03
CA ALA A 480 18.49 -3.15 -24.36
C ALA A 480 18.16 -4.22 -23.32
N TYR A 481 17.60 -5.36 -23.73
CA TYR A 481 17.16 -6.42 -22.82
C TYR A 481 17.32 -7.85 -23.38
N ASN A 482 17.32 -8.83 -22.49
CA ASN A 482 17.46 -10.26 -22.82
C ASN A 482 16.11 -10.86 -23.24
N CYS A 483 16.07 -11.73 -24.26
CA CYS A 483 14.81 -12.28 -24.78
C CYS A 483 14.26 -13.47 -23.95
N ASN A 484 15.06 -14.08 -23.08
CA ASN A 484 14.62 -15.20 -22.23
C ASN A 484 13.59 -14.83 -21.14
N LYS A 485 13.30 -13.53 -20.95
CA LYS A 485 12.30 -13.03 -19.98
C LYS A 485 10.90 -13.64 -20.13
N GLU A 486 10.54 -14.11 -21.33
CA GLU A 486 9.22 -14.68 -21.60
C GLU A 486 8.98 -16.02 -20.87
N LEU A 487 10.04 -16.73 -20.47
CA LEU A 487 9.93 -17.94 -19.63
C LEU A 487 9.25 -17.66 -18.28
N PHE A 488 9.39 -16.43 -17.78
CA PHE A 488 8.92 -16.01 -16.46
C PHE A 488 7.79 -14.96 -16.56
N SER A 489 7.28 -14.71 -17.77
CA SER A 489 6.13 -13.84 -17.99
C SER A 489 4.84 -14.48 -17.49
N VAL A 490 3.83 -13.64 -17.30
CA VAL A 490 2.49 -14.01 -16.83
C VAL A 490 1.47 -13.15 -17.58
N MET A 491 0.20 -13.59 -17.64
CA MET A 491 -0.84 -13.01 -18.50
C MET A 491 -1.10 -11.49 -18.37
N TYR A 492 -0.63 -10.84 -17.30
CA TYR A 492 -0.78 -9.41 -17.09
C TYR A 492 0.57 -8.77 -16.77
N SER A 493 0.90 -7.67 -17.44
CA SER A 493 2.19 -6.95 -17.29
C SER A 493 2.43 -6.34 -15.89
N ASN A 494 1.36 -6.18 -15.09
CA ASN A 494 1.43 -5.74 -13.70
C ASN A 494 1.44 -6.89 -12.68
N TYR A 495 1.45 -8.15 -13.14
CA TYR A 495 1.68 -9.33 -12.32
C TYR A 495 3.08 -9.87 -12.62
N ARG A 496 3.72 -10.53 -11.65
CA ARG A 496 5.04 -11.17 -11.80
C ARG A 496 5.01 -12.53 -11.12
N LEU A 497 5.79 -13.48 -11.61
CA LEU A 497 5.98 -14.77 -10.96
C LEU A 497 6.54 -14.53 -9.54
N PHE A 498 5.88 -15.06 -8.51
CA PHE A 498 6.15 -14.77 -7.08
C PHE A 498 6.05 -13.28 -6.66
N GLY A 499 5.56 -12.37 -7.50
CA GLY A 499 5.49 -10.93 -7.21
C GLY A 499 4.34 -10.48 -6.30
N SER A 500 3.58 -11.40 -5.70
CA SER A 500 2.46 -11.06 -4.82
C SER A 500 2.94 -10.71 -3.43
N GLY A 501 2.73 -9.46 -2.99
CA GLY A 501 3.07 -8.99 -1.65
C GLY A 501 2.29 -9.65 -0.50
N TYR A 502 1.37 -10.57 -0.79
CA TYR A 502 0.74 -11.43 0.21
C TYR A 502 1.56 -12.69 0.53
N LEU A 503 2.53 -13.09 -0.31
CA LEU A 503 3.27 -14.36 -0.11
C LEU A 503 4.05 -14.43 1.22
N PRO A 504 4.72 -13.38 1.72
CA PRO A 504 5.41 -13.45 3.02
C PRO A 504 4.48 -13.75 4.20
N LEU A 505 3.19 -13.43 4.11
CA LEU A 505 2.20 -13.79 5.14
C LEU A 505 2.02 -15.31 5.27
N LEU A 506 2.55 -16.12 4.34
CA LEU A 506 2.59 -17.57 4.53
C LEU A 506 3.51 -18.01 5.67
N ALA A 507 4.33 -17.13 6.25
CA ALA A 507 5.04 -17.37 7.51
C ALA A 507 4.15 -17.22 8.78
N PHE A 508 2.89 -16.82 8.64
CA PHE A 508 1.92 -16.71 9.74
C PHE A 508 0.83 -17.79 9.64
N ASP A 509 0.36 -18.30 10.77
CA ASP A 509 -0.81 -19.19 10.80
C ASP A 509 -2.12 -18.46 10.44
N ASP A 510 -3.24 -19.18 10.37
CA ASP A 510 -4.55 -18.59 10.06
C ASP A 510 -5.03 -17.62 11.16
N GLU A 511 -4.67 -17.80 12.44
CA GLU A 511 -5.07 -16.91 13.54
C GLU A 511 -4.37 -15.56 13.45
N MET A 512 -3.04 -15.55 13.27
CA MET A 512 -2.24 -14.35 13.08
C MET A 512 -2.68 -13.57 11.83
N ILE A 513 -3.03 -14.25 10.74
CA ILE A 513 -3.58 -13.63 9.53
C ILE A 513 -4.97 -13.02 9.81
N GLU A 514 -5.85 -13.71 10.53
CA GLU A 514 -7.15 -13.17 10.94
C GLU A 514 -7.02 -11.96 11.87
N ASP A 515 -6.10 -11.99 12.83
CA ASP A 515 -5.94 -10.91 13.81
C ASP A 515 -5.30 -9.66 13.18
N LEU A 516 -4.30 -9.80 12.30
CA LEU A 516 -3.85 -8.71 11.41
C LEU A 516 -5.02 -8.16 10.59
N SER A 517 -5.85 -9.06 10.02
CA SER A 517 -6.99 -8.68 9.21
C SER A 517 -8.02 -7.90 10.05
N SER A 518 -8.22 -8.25 11.32
CA SER A 518 -9.12 -7.55 12.23
C SER A 518 -8.59 -6.16 12.64
N SER A 519 -7.30 -6.03 12.92
CA SER A 519 -6.69 -4.77 13.36
C SER A 519 -6.66 -3.72 12.24
N SER A 520 -6.41 -4.15 10.99
CA SER A 520 -6.51 -3.30 9.81
C SER A 520 -7.96 -2.99 9.39
N GLN A 521 -8.91 -3.93 9.54
CA GLN A 521 -10.34 -3.69 9.26
C GLN A 521 -10.96 -2.62 10.15
N ASN A 522 -10.44 -2.39 11.35
CA ASN A 522 -10.87 -1.28 12.20
C ASN A 522 -10.49 0.11 11.64
N ARG A 523 -9.55 0.18 10.67
CA ARG A 523 -9.05 1.43 10.08
C ARG A 523 -9.50 1.66 8.63
N GLU A 524 -9.96 0.64 7.90
CA GLU A 524 -10.29 0.77 6.47
C GLU A 524 -11.73 0.37 6.10
N ARG A 525 -12.48 1.33 5.53
CA ARG A 525 -13.82 1.11 4.98
C ARG A 525 -13.74 0.54 3.57
N GLY A 526 -14.08 -0.74 3.38
CA GLY A 526 -14.05 -1.36 2.04
C GLY A 526 -14.75 -2.72 1.93
N SER A 527 -15.11 -3.10 0.70
CA SER A 527 -15.78 -4.38 0.42
C SER A 527 -14.82 -5.58 0.53
N ARG A 528 -14.98 -6.34 1.62
CA ARG A 528 -14.42 -7.67 1.91
C ARG A 528 -13.98 -8.51 0.70
N THR A 529 -12.68 -8.78 0.63
CA THR A 529 -12.16 -10.14 0.40
C THR A 529 -11.62 -10.66 1.72
N GLN A 530 -12.15 -11.78 2.23
CA GLN A 530 -11.59 -12.45 3.40
C GLN A 530 -10.26 -13.08 2.98
N LEU A 531 -9.15 -12.50 3.41
CA LEU A 531 -7.83 -13.04 3.16
C LEU A 531 -7.73 -14.39 3.90
N SER A 532 -7.38 -15.46 3.19
CA SER A 532 -7.20 -16.79 3.79
C SER A 532 -5.86 -17.37 3.39
N ARG A 533 -5.20 -18.03 4.33
CA ARG A 533 -3.92 -18.70 4.12
C ARG A 533 -3.95 -19.64 2.92
N ALA A 534 -5.01 -20.45 2.83
CA ALA A 534 -5.23 -21.39 1.74
C ALA A 534 -5.28 -20.73 0.34
N ALA A 535 -5.79 -19.50 0.22
CA ALA A 535 -5.79 -18.78 -1.05
C ALA A 535 -4.39 -18.30 -1.44
N ILE A 536 -3.60 -17.83 -0.48
CA ILE A 536 -2.21 -17.40 -0.70
C ILE A 536 -1.33 -18.62 -1.04
N LEU A 537 -1.50 -19.74 -0.32
CA LEU A 537 -0.77 -20.99 -0.57
C LEU A 537 -1.09 -21.57 -1.95
N LYS A 538 -2.34 -21.45 -2.42
CA LYS A 538 -2.71 -21.82 -3.78
C LYS A 538 -1.99 -20.97 -4.84
N ALA A 539 -1.76 -19.68 -4.58
CA ALA A 539 -0.98 -18.82 -5.48
C ALA A 539 0.51 -19.17 -5.48
N TRP A 540 1.09 -19.45 -4.29
CA TRP A 540 2.46 -19.98 -4.15
C TRP A 540 2.66 -21.25 -4.98
N ASN A 541 1.80 -22.25 -4.79
CA ASN A 541 1.86 -23.53 -5.48
C ASN A 541 1.63 -23.41 -7.00
N ALA A 542 0.79 -22.48 -7.45
CA ALA A 542 0.64 -22.17 -8.88
C ALA A 542 1.95 -21.66 -9.51
N ASN A 543 2.70 -20.81 -8.80
CA ASN A 543 4.00 -20.33 -9.26
C ASN A 543 5.06 -21.44 -9.26
N LYS A 544 5.07 -22.34 -8.27
CA LYS A 544 5.95 -23.54 -8.28
C LYS A 544 5.67 -24.47 -9.47
N ARG A 545 4.39 -24.68 -9.81
CA ARG A 545 4.01 -25.44 -11.02
C ARG A 545 4.47 -24.78 -12.33
N HIS A 546 4.47 -23.45 -12.40
CA HIS A 546 5.06 -22.72 -13.54
C HIS A 546 6.55 -23.06 -13.67
N LEU A 547 7.34 -22.91 -12.59
CA LEU A 547 8.77 -23.25 -12.59
C LEU A 547 9.02 -24.69 -13.03
N ARG A 548 8.29 -25.65 -12.46
CA ARG A 548 8.41 -27.07 -12.83
C ARG A 548 8.13 -27.32 -14.32
N SER A 549 7.22 -26.56 -14.92
CA SER A 549 6.89 -26.68 -16.34
C SER A 549 7.95 -26.08 -17.26
N VAL A 550 8.60 -24.98 -16.86
CA VAL A 550 9.64 -24.31 -17.68
C VAL A 550 11.05 -24.84 -17.44
N SER A 551 11.26 -25.62 -16.38
CA SER A 551 12.54 -26.27 -16.07
C SER A 551 12.75 -27.62 -16.76
N ASP A 552 11.89 -28.03 -17.70
CA ASP A 552 12.08 -29.28 -18.47
C ASP A 552 13.28 -29.14 -19.44
N PRO A 553 14.36 -29.92 -19.27
CA PRO A 553 15.52 -29.86 -20.16
C PRO A 553 15.21 -30.28 -21.61
N LYS A 554 14.03 -30.83 -21.91
CA LYS A 554 13.59 -31.12 -23.28
C LYS A 554 13.05 -29.89 -24.02
N MET A 555 12.73 -28.80 -23.32
CA MET A 555 12.12 -27.58 -23.86
C MET A 555 13.10 -26.41 -24.01
N LEU A 556 14.38 -26.70 -24.26
CA LEU A 556 15.39 -25.66 -24.50
C LEU A 556 15.17 -24.98 -25.88
N SER A 557 15.50 -23.69 -25.96
CA SER A 557 15.40 -22.86 -27.16
C SER A 557 16.57 -21.87 -27.24
N ASN A 558 16.88 -21.37 -28.42
CA ASN A 558 17.82 -20.26 -28.60
C ASN A 558 17.19 -18.95 -28.06
N TYR A 559 17.91 -18.20 -27.24
CA TYR A 559 17.46 -16.91 -26.70
C TYR A 559 18.42 -15.78 -27.10
N GLY A 560 17.92 -14.83 -27.88
CA GLY A 560 18.69 -13.67 -28.29
C GLY A 560 18.73 -12.54 -27.26
N VAL A 561 19.40 -11.47 -27.66
CA VAL A 561 19.32 -10.15 -27.05
C VAL A 561 18.59 -9.18 -27.97
N ARG A 562 17.94 -8.16 -27.39
CA ARG A 562 17.15 -7.17 -28.13
C ARG A 562 17.54 -5.75 -27.79
N LYS A 563 17.64 -4.90 -28.82
CA LYS A 563 17.72 -3.43 -28.75
C LYS A 563 16.43 -2.84 -29.32
N GLU A 564 15.98 -1.71 -28.79
CA GLU A 564 14.71 -1.06 -29.17
C GLU A 564 14.80 0.45 -28.91
N VAL A 565 14.34 1.28 -29.86
CA VAL A 565 14.35 2.75 -29.74
C VAL A 565 13.05 3.35 -30.28
N THR A 566 12.50 4.32 -29.55
CA THR A 566 11.29 5.06 -29.94
C THR A 566 11.65 6.24 -30.83
N LEU A 567 11.13 6.26 -32.06
CA LEU A 567 11.45 7.24 -33.10
C LEU A 567 10.17 7.92 -33.63
N ARG A 568 10.26 9.17 -34.07
CA ARG A 568 9.19 9.88 -34.79
C ARG A 568 9.06 9.32 -36.20
N PHE A 569 7.83 9.16 -36.66
CA PHE A 569 7.55 8.53 -37.96
C PHE A 569 7.80 9.47 -39.14
N ASP A 570 7.58 10.78 -38.98
CA ASP A 570 7.89 11.80 -40.00
C ASP A 570 9.38 11.80 -40.41
N ILE A 571 10.30 11.74 -39.44
CA ILE A 571 11.74 11.61 -39.68
C ILE A 571 12.06 10.31 -40.43
N LEU A 572 11.49 9.18 -40.00
CA LEU A 572 11.72 7.88 -40.64
C LEU A 572 11.24 7.84 -42.09
N LEU A 573 10.09 8.46 -42.40
CA LEU A 573 9.60 8.61 -43.77
C LEU A 573 10.60 9.42 -44.62
N MET A 574 11.10 10.55 -44.12
CA MET A 574 12.09 11.37 -44.81
C MET A 574 13.41 10.64 -45.06
N MET A 575 13.93 9.92 -44.06
CA MET A 575 15.12 9.07 -44.20
C MET A 575 14.90 8.01 -45.29
N TRP A 576 13.73 7.35 -45.28
CA TRP A 576 13.40 6.32 -46.25
C TRP A 576 13.30 6.86 -47.68
N ALA A 577 12.57 7.95 -47.90
CA ALA A 577 12.40 8.57 -49.21
C ALA A 577 13.72 9.08 -49.82
N ASN A 578 14.67 9.48 -48.96
CA ASN A 578 16.02 9.85 -49.38
C ASN A 578 16.93 8.64 -49.69
N GLY A 579 16.44 7.40 -49.49
CA GLY A 579 17.14 6.16 -49.79
C GLY A 579 18.13 5.70 -48.73
N TYR A 580 18.02 6.20 -47.49
CA TYR A 580 18.94 5.87 -46.38
C TYR A 580 18.97 4.36 -46.07
N PHE A 581 17.79 3.72 -45.99
CA PHE A 581 17.69 2.29 -45.66
C PHE A 581 18.12 1.34 -46.81
N GLN A 582 18.49 1.83 -48.00
CA GLN A 582 18.85 0.95 -49.12
C GLN A 582 20.22 0.29 -48.89
N ALA A 583 20.26 -1.04 -48.96
CA ALA A 583 21.45 -1.85 -48.65
C ALA A 583 22.72 -1.54 -49.49
N THR A 584 22.57 -0.81 -50.60
CA THR A 584 23.69 -0.34 -51.45
C THR A 584 24.38 0.92 -50.94
N ARG A 585 23.89 1.56 -49.87
CA ARG A 585 24.46 2.80 -49.32
C ARG A 585 25.10 2.64 -47.95
N GLU A 586 24.53 1.83 -47.06
CA GLU A 586 24.90 1.81 -45.64
C GLU A 586 24.93 0.40 -45.05
N SER A 587 25.99 0.08 -44.30
CA SER A 587 26.25 -1.27 -43.79
C SER A 587 25.61 -1.59 -42.44
N HIS A 588 25.18 -0.59 -41.66
CA HIS A 588 24.69 -0.78 -40.28
C HIS A 588 23.19 -1.07 -40.17
N THR A 589 22.40 -0.79 -41.21
CA THR A 589 20.94 -1.06 -41.26
C THR A 589 20.59 -2.36 -41.99
N GLY A 590 21.59 -3.02 -42.59
CA GLY A 590 21.46 -4.30 -43.27
C GLY A 590 21.37 -5.52 -42.34
N PRO A 591 21.42 -6.74 -42.91
CA PRO A 591 21.53 -7.96 -42.14
C PRO A 591 22.89 -8.08 -41.46
N LEU A 592 22.89 -8.68 -40.27
CA LEU A 592 24.11 -9.15 -39.61
C LEU A 592 24.18 -10.66 -39.79
N ASP A 593 25.24 -11.14 -40.42
CA ASP A 593 25.71 -12.53 -40.32
C ASP A 593 27.20 -12.43 -39.95
N ARG A 594 27.51 -12.75 -38.68
CA ARG A 594 28.87 -12.66 -38.14
C ARG A 594 29.18 -13.84 -37.25
N THR A 595 30.42 -14.30 -37.31
CA THR A 595 30.93 -15.31 -36.38
C THR A 595 31.56 -14.62 -35.17
N ALA A 596 31.06 -14.89 -33.97
CA ALA A 596 31.60 -14.37 -32.72
C ALA A 596 32.99 -14.96 -32.48
N PRO A 597 34.06 -14.15 -32.36
CA PRO A 597 35.42 -14.66 -32.23
C PRO A 597 35.62 -15.35 -30.87
N LEU A 598 36.17 -16.56 -30.89
CA LEU A 598 36.83 -17.13 -29.71
C LEU A 598 38.17 -16.41 -29.56
N LEU A 599 38.44 -15.81 -28.39
CA LEU A 599 39.56 -14.87 -28.21
C LEU A 599 40.93 -15.48 -28.56
N VAL A 600 41.76 -14.69 -29.26
CA VAL A 600 43.05 -14.16 -28.78
C VAL A 600 43.52 -12.98 -29.68
N GLU A 601 43.10 -12.91 -30.96
CA GLU A 601 43.67 -11.94 -31.93
C GLU A 601 42.72 -10.86 -32.50
N SER A 602 41.45 -10.77 -32.08
CA SER A 602 40.50 -9.79 -32.64
C SER A 602 40.39 -8.50 -31.83
N SER A 603 40.61 -7.34 -32.47
CA SER A 603 40.38 -5.99 -31.92
C SER A 603 38.90 -5.60 -31.77
N VAL A 604 38.01 -6.59 -31.63
CA VAL A 604 36.55 -6.46 -31.77
C VAL A 604 35.89 -6.94 -30.48
N HIS A 605 35.19 -6.05 -29.78
CA HIS A 605 34.51 -6.36 -28.54
C HIS A 605 32.99 -6.45 -28.74
N LEU A 606 32.41 -7.61 -28.40
CA LEU A 606 30.97 -7.85 -28.47
C LEU A 606 30.27 -7.49 -27.14
N PRO A 607 29.16 -6.72 -27.17
CA PRO A 607 28.44 -6.22 -25.99
C PRO A 607 27.60 -7.26 -25.23
N PHE A 608 27.63 -8.53 -25.64
CA PHE A 608 26.90 -9.63 -25.01
C PHE A 608 27.83 -10.82 -24.73
N TRP A 609 27.45 -11.64 -23.75
CA TRP A 609 28.00 -12.96 -23.48
C TRP A 609 27.26 -14.01 -24.31
N THR A 610 27.97 -15.03 -24.76
CA THR A 610 27.45 -16.24 -25.41
C THR A 610 27.56 -17.40 -24.42
N VAL A 611 26.43 -17.98 -24.02
CA VAL A 611 26.40 -19.12 -23.08
C VAL A 611 25.44 -20.20 -23.56
N LEU A 612 25.69 -21.46 -23.20
CA LEU A 612 24.74 -22.55 -23.50
C LEU A 612 23.45 -22.36 -22.70
N THR A 613 22.30 -22.45 -23.36
CA THR A 613 20.98 -22.27 -22.71
C THR A 613 20.77 -23.28 -21.59
N LYS A 614 21.31 -24.50 -21.73
CA LYS A 614 21.20 -25.55 -20.71
C LYS A 614 21.82 -25.11 -19.37
N ASP A 615 23.00 -24.49 -19.41
CA ASP A 615 23.76 -24.10 -18.22
C ASP A 615 23.17 -22.83 -17.60
N MET A 616 22.73 -21.87 -18.43
CA MET A 616 22.07 -20.66 -17.95
C MET A 616 20.69 -20.95 -17.33
N ASN A 617 19.89 -21.81 -17.95
CA ASN A 617 18.60 -22.24 -17.37
C ASN A 617 18.82 -23.01 -16.07
N ALA A 618 19.77 -23.96 -16.04
CA ALA A 618 20.09 -24.71 -14.82
C ALA A 618 20.50 -23.77 -13.67
N MET A 619 21.32 -22.76 -13.95
CA MET A 619 21.70 -21.72 -12.99
C MET A 619 20.49 -20.92 -12.48
N ILE A 620 19.61 -20.42 -13.35
CA ILE A 620 18.41 -19.65 -12.95
C ILE A 620 17.45 -20.50 -12.11
N PHE A 621 17.21 -21.76 -12.49
CA PHE A 621 16.34 -22.65 -11.72
C PHE A 621 16.97 -23.11 -10.40
N THR A 622 18.29 -23.29 -10.35
CA THR A 622 19.01 -23.53 -9.09
C THR A 622 18.97 -22.30 -8.19
N GLN A 623 19.15 -21.08 -8.70
CA GLN A 623 18.95 -19.84 -7.95
C GLN A 623 17.54 -19.75 -7.34
N ALA A 624 16.51 -20.01 -8.14
CA ALA A 624 15.14 -20.08 -7.65
C ALA A 624 14.95 -21.13 -6.54
N ALA A 625 15.52 -22.32 -6.72
CA ALA A 625 15.44 -23.41 -5.76
C ALA A 625 16.11 -23.07 -4.41
N ARG A 626 17.24 -22.32 -4.40
CA ARG A 626 17.88 -21.80 -3.18
C ARG A 626 16.92 -21.01 -2.28
N PHE A 627 15.93 -20.32 -2.85
CA PHE A 627 14.96 -19.52 -2.09
C PHE A 627 13.62 -20.23 -1.90
N VAL A 628 13.15 -21.03 -2.87
CA VAL A 628 11.91 -21.80 -2.75
C VAL A 628 11.99 -22.83 -1.62
N LEU A 629 13.13 -23.51 -1.45
CA LEU A 629 13.29 -24.55 -0.42
C LEU A 629 13.17 -23.98 1.03
N PRO A 630 13.89 -22.91 1.41
CA PRO A 630 13.67 -22.24 2.70
C PRO A 630 12.27 -21.66 2.88
N LEU A 631 11.68 -21.06 1.84
CA LEU A 631 10.32 -20.52 1.88
C LEU A 631 9.27 -21.62 2.11
N ASP A 632 9.39 -22.77 1.43
CA ASP A 632 8.51 -23.92 1.65
C ASP A 632 8.58 -24.42 3.10
N HIS A 633 9.76 -24.44 3.73
CA HIS A 633 9.90 -24.81 5.15
C HIS A 633 9.25 -23.78 6.10
N LEU A 634 9.54 -22.48 5.92
CA LEU A 634 8.92 -21.41 6.73
C LEU A 634 7.39 -21.43 6.60
N PHE A 635 6.89 -21.64 5.38
CA PHE A 635 5.45 -21.72 5.12
C PHE A 635 4.85 -23.03 5.63
N PHE A 636 5.57 -24.15 5.55
CA PHE A 636 5.09 -25.42 6.10
C PHE A 636 5.01 -25.38 7.62
N GLY A 637 6.03 -24.85 8.31
CA GLY A 637 6.07 -24.72 9.77
C GLY A 637 4.89 -23.91 10.33
N ALA A 638 4.59 -22.75 9.72
CA ALA A 638 3.48 -21.90 10.13
C ALA A 638 2.09 -22.47 9.79
N GLY A 639 1.97 -23.28 8.73
CA GLY A 639 0.68 -23.79 8.26
C GLY A 639 0.22 -25.10 8.87
N SER A 640 1.13 -25.85 9.49
CA SER A 640 0.91 -27.24 9.85
C SER A 640 0.69 -27.42 11.34
N GLY A 641 -0.12 -26.50 11.92
CA GLY A 641 -0.37 -26.37 13.36
C GLY A 641 -0.29 -27.71 14.06
N PHE A 642 0.85 -27.93 14.73
CA PHE A 642 1.35 -29.27 15.03
C PHE A 642 0.25 -30.09 15.71
N THR A 643 -0.06 -31.26 15.16
CA THR A 643 -1.23 -32.08 15.54
C THR A 643 -1.19 -32.65 16.96
N GLU A 644 -0.18 -32.28 17.74
CA GLU A 644 -0.04 -32.54 19.17
C GLU A 644 -0.19 -31.21 19.91
N GLN A 645 -1.12 -31.15 20.88
CA GLN A 645 -1.30 -29.97 21.73
C GLN A 645 0.02 -29.66 22.44
N PRO A 646 0.62 -28.49 22.22
CA PRO A 646 1.89 -28.14 22.85
C PRO A 646 1.68 -27.89 24.34
N ALA A 647 2.73 -28.07 25.14
CA ALA A 647 2.77 -27.45 26.46
C ALA A 647 2.63 -25.92 26.31
N GLN A 648 1.86 -25.27 27.17
CA GLN A 648 1.55 -23.82 27.07
C GLN A 648 2.80 -22.93 27.00
N SER A 649 3.95 -23.38 27.53
CA SER A 649 5.24 -22.68 27.43
C SER A 649 5.81 -22.55 26.01
N ASP A 650 5.31 -23.33 25.04
CA ASP A 650 5.81 -23.39 23.66
C ASP A 650 5.12 -22.38 22.72
N VAL A 651 4.01 -21.76 23.16
CA VAL A 651 3.16 -20.88 22.33
C VAL A 651 3.84 -19.54 22.02
N ALA A 652 4.45 -18.90 23.03
CA ALA A 652 5.13 -17.62 22.83
C ALA A 652 6.36 -17.75 21.91
N GLU A 653 7.13 -18.83 22.04
CA GLU A 653 8.29 -19.07 21.16
C GLU A 653 7.87 -19.31 19.70
N ARG A 654 6.75 -20.01 19.46
CA ARG A 654 6.16 -20.16 18.10
C ARG A 654 5.77 -18.84 17.46
N TYR A 655 5.14 -17.93 18.21
CA TYR A 655 4.82 -16.60 17.68
C TYR A 655 6.09 -15.80 17.35
N VAL A 656 7.12 -15.86 18.20
CA VAL A 656 8.43 -15.23 17.91
C VAL A 656 9.03 -15.80 16.63
N GLN A 657 9.10 -17.14 16.50
CA GLN A 657 9.62 -17.80 15.30
C GLN A 657 8.84 -17.42 14.04
N SER A 658 7.50 -17.31 14.12
CA SER A 658 6.66 -16.90 12.99
C SER A 658 6.90 -15.45 12.56
N ILE A 659 7.16 -14.54 13.50
CA ILE A 659 7.47 -13.12 13.19
C ILE A 659 8.89 -12.96 12.61
N LEU A 660 9.89 -13.63 13.16
CA LEU A 660 11.24 -13.64 12.60
C LEU A 660 11.26 -14.34 11.22
N GLY A 661 10.48 -15.42 11.08
CA GLY A 661 10.22 -16.11 9.82
C GLY A 661 9.53 -15.24 8.77
N PHE A 662 8.62 -14.35 9.17
CA PHE A 662 7.95 -13.39 8.27
C PHE A 662 8.95 -12.39 7.65
N TYR A 663 9.81 -11.75 8.45
CA TYR A 663 10.83 -10.83 7.91
C TYR A 663 11.84 -11.56 7.00
N THR A 664 12.21 -12.79 7.38
CA THR A 664 13.05 -13.66 6.56
C THR A 664 12.35 -14.02 5.24
N ALA A 665 11.07 -14.37 5.28
CA ALA A 665 10.26 -14.65 4.10
C ALA A 665 10.06 -13.42 3.19
N GLN A 666 9.97 -12.20 3.75
CA GLN A 666 9.97 -10.97 2.96
C GLN A 666 11.24 -10.83 2.12
N MET A 667 12.43 -10.98 2.74
CA MET A 667 13.71 -10.95 2.04
C MET A 667 13.75 -12.03 0.95
N LEU A 668 13.53 -13.29 1.32
CA LEU A 668 13.66 -14.42 0.41
C LEU A 668 12.65 -14.36 -0.75
N CYS A 669 11.43 -13.85 -0.54
CA CYS A 669 10.46 -13.62 -1.61
C CYS A 669 10.93 -12.55 -2.60
N ARG A 670 11.54 -11.45 -2.14
CA ARG A 670 12.12 -10.44 -3.05
C ARG A 670 13.30 -11.01 -3.83
N LEU A 671 14.21 -11.72 -3.17
CA LEU A 671 15.36 -12.38 -3.83
C LEU A 671 14.92 -13.43 -4.87
N LEU A 672 13.87 -14.20 -4.57
CA LEU A 672 13.27 -15.13 -5.52
C LEU A 672 12.74 -14.42 -6.77
N VAL A 673 12.08 -13.26 -6.65
CA VAL A 673 11.63 -12.47 -7.80
C VAL A 673 12.82 -11.97 -8.63
N HIS A 674 13.86 -11.43 -7.97
CA HIS A 674 15.10 -10.99 -8.62
C HIS A 674 15.91 -12.11 -9.29
N SER A 675 15.61 -13.39 -8.98
CA SER A 675 16.21 -14.55 -9.65
C SER A 675 15.72 -14.74 -11.08
N PHE A 676 14.58 -14.14 -11.48
CA PHE A 676 13.95 -14.36 -12.79
C PHE A 676 13.95 -13.14 -13.72
N ILE A 677 14.07 -11.92 -13.17
CA ILE A 677 13.80 -10.69 -13.88
C ILE A 677 14.97 -9.73 -13.67
N GLY A 678 15.37 -9.02 -14.73
CA GLY A 678 16.12 -7.77 -14.57
C GLY A 678 15.16 -6.70 -14.03
N GLU A 679 15.04 -6.56 -12.71
CA GLU A 679 14.26 -5.47 -12.10
C GLU A 679 15.14 -4.23 -11.89
N LYS A 680 14.50 -3.05 -11.92
CA LYS A 680 15.13 -1.84 -11.38
C LYS A 680 15.25 -2.07 -9.88
N MET A 681 16.37 -1.71 -9.25
CA MET A 681 16.41 -1.66 -7.80
C MET A 681 15.32 -0.68 -7.33
N LEU A 682 14.29 -1.22 -6.70
CA LEU A 682 13.17 -0.44 -6.21
C LEU A 682 13.60 0.23 -4.91
N TYR A 683 13.16 1.46 -4.67
CA TYR A 683 13.56 2.23 -3.49
C TYR A 683 13.25 1.47 -2.18
N TYR A 684 12.13 0.75 -2.14
CA TYR A 684 11.75 -0.12 -1.02
C TYR A 684 12.51 -1.46 -0.93
N ASP A 685 13.43 -1.76 -1.84
CA ASP A 685 14.39 -2.88 -1.74
C ASP A 685 15.78 -2.40 -1.27
N GLN A 686 16.01 -1.10 -1.05
CA GLN A 686 17.32 -0.57 -0.64
C GLN A 686 17.88 -1.24 0.62
N TRP A 687 17.01 -1.63 1.55
CA TRP A 687 17.37 -2.40 2.76
C TRP A 687 17.98 -3.77 2.50
N ILE A 688 17.79 -4.34 1.31
CA ILE A 688 18.41 -5.61 0.90
C ILE A 688 19.81 -5.32 0.33
N TRP A 689 19.91 -4.35 -0.58
CA TRP A 689 21.11 -4.12 -1.39
C TRP A 689 22.17 -3.30 -0.68
N LEU A 690 21.76 -2.17 -0.09
CA LEU A 690 22.66 -1.20 0.52
C LEU A 690 22.92 -1.58 1.97
N SER A 691 24.13 -1.31 2.46
CA SER A 691 24.45 -1.41 3.89
C SER A 691 23.88 -0.20 4.66
N ARG A 692 23.84 0.97 4.03
CA ARG A 692 23.27 2.23 4.56
C ARG A 692 22.75 3.11 3.43
N TRP A 693 21.74 3.92 3.72
CA TRP A 693 21.30 5.01 2.83
C TRP A 693 20.67 6.16 3.62
N THR A 694 20.59 7.34 3.01
CA THR A 694 20.07 8.56 3.62
C THR A 694 18.79 9.04 2.94
N VAL A 695 17.86 9.58 3.73
CA VAL A 695 16.59 10.13 3.24
C VAL A 695 16.28 11.49 3.88
N LEU A 696 15.44 12.30 3.23
CA LEU A 696 14.98 13.58 3.76
C LEU A 696 13.79 13.39 4.71
N ASN A 697 13.94 13.84 5.95
CA ASN A 697 12.85 13.95 6.91
C ASN A 697 11.95 15.13 6.52
N ARG A 698 10.67 14.86 6.19
CA ARG A 698 9.68 15.90 5.84
C ARG A 698 8.51 16.07 6.84
N PRO A 699 8.74 16.25 8.16
CA PRO A 699 7.69 16.71 9.07
C PRO A 699 7.64 18.25 9.11
N SER A 700 6.47 18.81 8.80
CA SER A 700 5.99 20.08 9.40
C SER A 700 6.90 21.34 9.33
N ARG A 701 7.08 21.89 8.12
CA ARG A 701 7.40 23.33 7.86
C ARG A 701 8.66 23.97 8.50
N ARG A 702 9.50 23.27 9.27
CA ARG A 702 10.73 23.85 9.87
C ARG A 702 11.91 22.88 9.84
N ARG A 703 12.90 23.22 8.99
CA ARG A 703 14.16 22.50 8.69
C ARG A 703 14.00 21.13 8.04
N GLU A 704 14.85 20.91 7.05
CA GLU A 704 15.09 19.61 6.44
C GLU A 704 16.17 18.91 7.27
N GLU A 705 15.88 17.72 7.77
CA GLU A 705 16.84 16.86 8.48
C GLU A 705 17.10 15.61 7.63
N LEU A 706 18.32 15.07 7.67
CA LEU A 706 18.65 13.82 6.98
C LEU A 706 18.60 12.66 7.97
N LEU A 707 18.00 11.55 7.55
CA LEU A 707 17.92 10.30 8.30
C LEU A 707 18.75 9.21 7.61
N GLU A 708 19.73 8.66 8.30
CA GLU A 708 20.45 7.44 7.92
C GLU A 708 19.63 6.20 8.33
N ARG A 709 19.48 5.26 7.40
CA ARG A 709 18.80 3.97 7.55
C ARG A 709 19.81 2.84 7.30
N GLN A 710 19.79 1.77 8.10
CA GLN A 710 20.66 0.60 7.91
C GLN A 710 19.98 -0.47 7.04
N GLY A 711 20.78 -1.19 6.26
CA GLY A 711 20.38 -2.30 5.40
C GLY A 711 21.31 -3.52 5.51
N LEU A 712 21.04 -4.55 4.72
CA LEU A 712 21.77 -5.82 4.74
C LEU A 712 23.12 -5.75 4.01
N GLY A 713 23.28 -4.89 3.00
CA GLY A 713 24.52 -4.78 2.21
C GLY A 713 24.78 -5.94 1.24
N LEU A 714 23.72 -6.58 0.71
CA LEU A 714 23.88 -7.75 -0.18
C LEU A 714 24.39 -7.41 -1.59
N GLU A 715 24.61 -6.13 -1.91
CA GLU A 715 25.27 -5.74 -3.16
C GLU A 715 26.75 -6.13 -3.20
N ASP A 716 27.46 -5.97 -2.09
CA ASP A 716 28.92 -6.20 -2.03
C ASP A 716 29.28 -7.65 -2.40
N THR A 717 28.51 -8.64 -1.94
CA THR A 717 28.76 -10.08 -2.22
C THR A 717 28.55 -10.45 -3.68
N ILE A 718 27.66 -9.74 -4.39
CA ILE A 718 27.47 -9.91 -5.84
C ILE A 718 28.69 -9.36 -6.58
N MET A 719 29.21 -8.22 -6.17
CA MET A 719 30.36 -7.58 -6.82
C MET A 719 31.64 -8.42 -6.67
N THR A 720 31.91 -8.95 -5.47
CA THR A 720 33.09 -9.80 -5.21
C THR A 720 32.99 -11.18 -5.87
N SER A 721 31.89 -11.90 -5.67
CA SER A 721 31.76 -13.31 -6.06
C SER A 721 31.19 -13.54 -7.46
N GLY A 722 30.58 -12.51 -8.06
CA GLY A 722 29.82 -12.58 -9.31
C GLY A 722 28.35 -13.03 -9.16
N MET A 723 27.91 -13.45 -7.97
CA MET A 723 26.56 -13.99 -7.69
C MET A 723 26.11 -13.59 -6.28
N LEU A 724 24.80 -13.56 -6.00
CA LEU A 724 24.33 -13.34 -4.63
C LEU A 724 24.70 -14.49 -3.66
N TRP A 725 25.35 -14.10 -2.54
CA TRP A 725 25.45 -14.87 -1.30
C TRP A 725 24.98 -14.02 -0.12
N ILE A 726 24.36 -14.66 0.88
CA ILE A 726 23.97 -14.03 2.14
C ILE A 726 25.14 -14.21 3.12
N PRO A 727 25.78 -13.15 3.65
CA PRO A 727 26.89 -13.30 4.57
C PRO A 727 26.48 -14.08 5.83
N SER A 728 27.35 -14.98 6.32
CA SER A 728 27.01 -15.91 7.41
C SER A 728 26.55 -15.21 8.71
N ALA A 729 26.98 -13.98 8.96
CA ALA A 729 26.56 -13.17 10.10
C ALA A 729 25.14 -12.55 9.98
N LYS A 730 24.48 -12.63 8.82
CA LYS A 730 23.14 -12.04 8.60
C LYS A 730 21.98 -12.97 8.97
N MET A 731 22.24 -14.24 9.28
CA MET A 731 21.23 -15.27 9.55
C MET A 731 21.59 -16.05 10.81
N ASP A 732 20.56 -16.37 11.61
CA ASP A 732 20.62 -17.45 12.60
C ASP A 732 20.39 -18.79 11.89
N TRP A 733 21.47 -19.51 11.63
CA TRP A 733 21.43 -20.83 10.97
C TRP A 733 20.90 -21.96 11.87
N GLN A 734 20.76 -21.74 13.18
CA GLN A 734 20.16 -22.72 14.10
C GLN A 734 18.64 -22.61 14.13
N ARG A 735 18.09 -21.42 13.86
CA ARG A 735 16.65 -21.11 13.93
C ARG A 735 16.00 -20.72 12.59
N GLY A 736 16.78 -20.54 11.52
CA GLY A 736 16.28 -20.37 10.16
C GLY A 736 15.71 -18.98 9.85
N HIS A 737 16.14 -17.95 10.56
CA HIS A 737 15.69 -16.58 10.36
C HIS A 737 16.86 -15.60 10.28
N LEU A 738 16.60 -14.37 9.84
CA LEU A 738 17.56 -13.27 9.93
C LEU A 738 18.09 -13.15 11.37
N ALA A 739 19.39 -12.87 11.51
CA ALA A 739 20.03 -12.78 12.81
C ALA A 739 19.43 -11.63 13.62
N LEU A 740 19.26 -11.83 14.93
CA LEU A 740 18.43 -10.96 15.76
C LEU A 740 19.10 -9.61 16.08
N ASP A 741 20.43 -9.63 16.23
CA ASP A 741 21.29 -8.44 16.26
C ASP A 741 21.17 -7.62 14.97
N VAL A 742 21.06 -8.28 13.82
CA VAL A 742 20.84 -7.60 12.53
C VAL A 742 19.42 -7.04 12.43
N LEU A 743 18.39 -7.80 12.83
CA LEU A 743 16.99 -7.35 12.77
C LEU A 743 16.67 -6.15 13.67
N VAL A 744 17.36 -6.02 14.81
CA VAL A 744 17.20 -4.87 15.73
C VAL A 744 17.59 -3.55 15.06
N ASP A 745 18.65 -3.54 14.24
CA ASP A 745 19.15 -2.32 13.59
C ASP A 745 18.61 -2.09 12.17
N LEU A 746 17.90 -3.05 11.59
CA LEU A 746 17.50 -3.05 10.18
C LEU A 746 16.25 -2.21 9.89
N TYR A 747 16.35 -1.22 8.99
CA TYR A 747 15.20 -0.46 8.51
C TYR A 747 14.53 -1.18 7.34
N ILE A 748 13.29 -1.67 7.50
CA ILE A 748 12.54 -2.32 6.41
C ILE A 748 11.42 -1.37 5.92
N PRO A 749 11.60 -0.67 4.78
CA PRO A 749 10.57 0.21 4.24
C PRO A 749 9.30 -0.57 3.86
N ARG A 750 8.14 0.09 3.94
CA ARG A 750 6.90 -0.49 3.44
C ARG A 750 6.97 -0.65 1.92
N ASN A 751 7.07 -1.89 1.45
CA ASN A 751 6.84 -2.24 0.04
C ASN A 751 5.40 -1.84 -0.38
N PRO A 752 5.19 -1.01 -1.41
CA PRO A 752 3.87 -0.63 -1.93
C PRO A 752 3.03 -1.82 -2.43
N LEU A 753 3.69 -2.90 -2.87
CA LEU A 753 3.05 -4.17 -3.25
C LEU A 753 2.56 -4.96 -2.02
N HIS A 754 3.08 -4.67 -0.81
CA HIS A 754 2.55 -5.26 0.41
C HIS A 754 1.23 -4.57 0.79
N PRO A 755 0.19 -5.33 1.17
CA PRO A 755 -1.06 -4.76 1.60
C PRO A 755 -0.83 -3.95 2.88
N ARG A 756 -1.59 -2.87 3.10
CA ARG A 756 -1.49 -2.03 4.32
C ARG A 756 -1.59 -2.86 5.61
N LEU A 757 -2.34 -3.97 5.56
CA LEU A 757 -2.35 -5.07 6.52
C LEU A 757 -0.98 -5.44 7.09
N ALA A 758 0.01 -5.65 6.22
CA ALA A 758 1.32 -6.20 6.51
C ALA A 758 2.40 -5.11 6.67
N SER A 759 2.00 -3.89 7.05
CA SER A 759 2.95 -2.84 7.41
C SER A 759 3.76 -3.23 8.66
N GLN A 760 5.00 -2.75 8.76
CA GLN A 760 5.85 -3.01 9.94
C GLN A 760 5.13 -2.59 11.23
N VAL A 761 4.45 -1.44 11.24
CA VAL A 761 3.62 -0.96 12.37
C VAL A 761 2.52 -1.95 12.77
N ASN A 762 1.80 -2.55 11.82
CA ASN A 762 0.76 -3.54 12.15
C ASN A 762 1.35 -4.86 12.65
N VAL A 763 2.50 -5.29 12.08
CA VAL A 763 3.22 -6.49 12.53
C VAL A 763 3.81 -6.27 13.92
N GLN A 764 4.38 -5.10 14.21
CA GLN A 764 4.81 -4.67 15.55
C GLN A 764 3.61 -4.58 16.52
N THR A 765 2.47 -4.06 16.09
CA THR A 765 1.25 -4.03 16.92
C THR A 765 0.79 -5.45 17.28
N LEU A 766 0.80 -6.39 16.33
CA LEU A 766 0.53 -7.82 16.58
C LEU A 766 1.58 -8.43 17.53
N THR A 767 2.86 -8.12 17.29
CA THR A 767 4.00 -8.57 18.12
C THR A 767 3.79 -8.17 19.59
N VAL A 768 3.45 -6.91 19.81
CA VAL A 768 3.24 -6.32 21.13
C VAL A 768 2.00 -6.93 21.80
N SER A 769 0.86 -6.99 21.10
CA SER A 769 -0.40 -7.46 21.69
C SER A 769 -0.48 -8.98 21.92
N LYS A 770 0.15 -9.80 21.07
CA LYS A 770 0.16 -11.27 21.20
C LYS A 770 1.34 -11.80 22.01
N ILE A 771 2.56 -11.35 21.71
CA ILE A 771 3.77 -11.97 22.30
C ILE A 771 4.10 -11.35 23.64
N THR A 772 4.18 -10.02 23.71
CA THR A 772 4.71 -9.35 24.91
C THR A 772 3.76 -9.52 26.10
N VAL A 773 2.46 -9.27 25.90
CA VAL A 773 1.43 -9.38 26.95
C VAL A 773 1.28 -10.81 27.46
N ASP A 774 1.09 -11.77 26.54
CA ASP A 774 0.89 -13.17 26.91
C ASP A 774 2.14 -13.76 27.58
N MET A 775 3.33 -13.54 27.02
CA MET A 775 4.59 -14.05 27.60
C MET A 775 4.78 -13.62 29.06
N PHE A 776 4.57 -12.34 29.39
CA PHE A 776 4.68 -11.87 30.79
C PHE A 776 3.57 -12.44 31.68
N PHE A 777 2.34 -12.49 31.19
CA PHE A 777 1.20 -13.04 31.94
C PHE A 777 1.42 -14.53 32.26
N GLN A 778 1.76 -15.35 31.26
CA GLN A 778 2.09 -16.78 31.45
C GLN A 778 3.30 -16.97 32.37
N GLN A 779 4.34 -16.13 32.24
CA GLN A 779 5.52 -16.22 33.09
C GLN A 779 5.16 -15.99 34.56
N TRP A 780 4.44 -14.91 34.89
CA TRP A 780 4.03 -14.64 36.27
C TRP A 780 3.06 -15.68 36.82
N LEU A 781 2.14 -16.22 36.02
CA LEU A 781 1.28 -17.31 36.47
C LEU A 781 2.07 -18.60 36.76
N LYS A 782 3.10 -18.90 35.96
CA LYS A 782 4.01 -20.03 36.18
C LYS A 782 4.85 -19.83 37.45
N GLU A 783 5.44 -18.66 37.63
CA GLU A 783 6.21 -18.30 38.82
C GLU A 783 5.33 -18.31 40.08
N ALA A 784 4.12 -17.74 40.01
CA ALA A 784 3.15 -17.76 41.10
C ALA A 784 2.75 -19.20 41.48
N ARG A 785 2.50 -20.06 40.49
CA ARG A 785 2.18 -21.48 40.73
C ARG A 785 3.33 -22.19 41.44
N VAL A 786 4.57 -22.00 40.98
CA VAL A 786 5.76 -22.57 41.63
C VAL A 786 5.93 -22.02 43.06
N ALA A 787 5.61 -20.75 43.30
CA ALA A 787 5.64 -20.16 44.63
C ALA A 787 4.55 -20.75 45.55
N PHE A 788 3.32 -20.99 45.07
CA PHE A 788 2.28 -21.71 45.82
C PHE A 788 2.67 -23.17 46.10
N GLU A 789 3.25 -23.88 45.13
CA GLU A 789 3.74 -25.26 45.30
C GLU A 789 4.91 -25.37 46.30
N ASN A 790 5.60 -24.25 46.60
CA ASN A 790 6.69 -24.13 47.56
C ASN A 790 6.31 -23.41 48.88
N ASP A 791 5.02 -23.27 49.20
CA ASP A 791 4.49 -22.57 50.39
C ASP A 791 4.87 -21.06 50.51
N GLN A 792 5.37 -20.44 49.45
CA GLN A 792 5.78 -19.02 49.39
C GLN A 792 4.58 -18.09 49.13
N ASN A 793 3.51 -18.25 49.91
CA ASN A 793 2.19 -17.65 49.65
C ASN A 793 2.20 -16.13 49.45
N GLN A 794 3.02 -15.37 50.19
CA GLN A 794 3.11 -13.91 50.03
C GLN A 794 3.71 -13.47 48.69
N GLU A 795 4.61 -14.25 48.10
CA GLU A 795 5.20 -13.94 46.80
C GLU A 795 4.30 -14.43 45.66
N ALA A 796 3.70 -15.59 45.84
CA ALA A 796 2.67 -16.12 44.95
C ALA A 796 1.49 -15.13 44.81
N GLU A 797 0.98 -14.57 45.91
CA GLU A 797 -0.08 -13.56 45.90
C GLU A 797 0.32 -12.29 45.14
N LYS A 798 1.55 -11.76 45.32
CA LYS A 798 2.02 -10.59 44.56
C LYS A 798 2.04 -10.85 43.05
N LEU A 799 2.55 -12.01 42.63
CA LEU A 799 2.61 -12.39 41.22
C LEU A 799 1.22 -12.58 40.62
N VAL A 800 0.29 -13.19 41.37
CA VAL A 800 -1.13 -13.31 41.01
C VAL A 800 -1.77 -11.93 40.85
N GLU A 801 -1.56 -10.98 41.78
CA GLU A 801 -2.13 -9.63 41.66
C GLU A 801 -1.50 -8.81 40.51
N ARG A 802 -0.20 -8.97 40.25
CA ARG A 802 0.49 -8.38 39.09
C ARG A 802 -0.13 -8.87 37.77
N ALA A 803 -0.27 -10.19 37.61
CA ALA A 803 -0.91 -10.80 36.43
C ALA A 803 -2.38 -10.37 36.29
N PHE A 804 -3.13 -10.36 37.39
CA PHE A 804 -4.54 -9.96 37.41
C PHE A 804 -4.76 -8.50 37.00
N SER A 805 -3.90 -7.59 37.50
CA SER A 805 -3.94 -6.17 37.13
C SER A 805 -3.69 -5.99 35.63
N LEU A 806 -2.63 -6.61 35.09
CA LEU A 806 -2.31 -6.58 33.66
C LEU A 806 -3.50 -7.05 32.80
N ALA A 807 -4.15 -8.16 33.17
CA ALA A 807 -5.30 -8.68 32.45
C ALA A 807 -6.47 -7.68 32.44
N ILE A 808 -6.82 -7.09 33.58
CA ILE A 808 -7.89 -6.08 33.66
C ILE A 808 -7.57 -4.86 32.78
N GLU A 809 -6.34 -4.34 32.88
CA GLU A 809 -5.93 -3.13 32.16
C GLU A 809 -5.94 -3.33 30.65
N GLU A 810 -5.47 -4.48 30.14
CA GLU A 810 -5.52 -4.79 28.70
C GLU A 810 -6.95 -5.04 28.19
N ILE A 811 -7.81 -5.70 28.99
CA ILE A 811 -9.22 -5.90 28.63
C ILE A 811 -9.96 -4.55 28.57
N ALA A 812 -9.72 -3.67 29.53
CA ALA A 812 -10.29 -2.32 29.56
C ALA A 812 -9.77 -1.46 28.40
N ARG A 813 -8.46 -1.47 28.13
CA ARG A 813 -7.85 -0.77 26.98
C ARG A 813 -8.45 -1.23 25.64
N ALA A 814 -8.59 -2.55 25.45
CA ALA A 814 -9.21 -3.10 24.25
C ALA A 814 -10.68 -2.64 24.09
N TYR A 815 -11.40 -2.43 25.20
CA TYR A 815 -12.76 -1.88 25.17
C TYR A 815 -12.79 -0.35 24.95
N HIS A 816 -11.80 0.40 25.45
CA HIS A 816 -11.66 1.84 25.22
C HIS A 816 -11.35 2.17 23.75
N GLN A 817 -10.40 1.45 23.15
CA GLN A 817 -10.15 1.56 21.71
C GLN A 817 -11.42 1.22 20.91
N HIS A 818 -12.15 0.18 21.33
CA HIS A 818 -13.40 -0.21 20.70
C HIS A 818 -14.48 0.89 20.71
N ILE A 819 -14.76 1.53 21.86
CA ILE A 819 -15.78 2.59 21.92
C ILE A 819 -15.41 3.81 21.07
N ILE A 820 -14.16 4.27 21.10
CA ILE A 820 -13.70 5.44 20.31
C ILE A 820 -13.75 5.14 18.80
N LEU A 821 -13.28 3.96 18.36
CA LEU A 821 -13.38 3.54 16.95
C LEU A 821 -14.83 3.40 16.47
N LYS A 822 -15.77 3.01 17.35
CA LYS A 822 -17.21 3.00 17.01
C LYS A 822 -17.77 4.40 16.85
N LEU A 823 -17.41 5.34 17.72
CA LEU A 823 -17.81 6.75 17.58
C LEU A 823 -17.31 7.34 16.26
N GLN A 824 -16.04 7.11 15.92
CA GLN A 824 -15.46 7.51 14.63
C GLN A 824 -16.24 6.90 13.46
N SER A 825 -16.52 5.60 13.50
CA SER A 825 -17.28 4.90 12.45
C SER A 825 -18.72 5.43 12.27
N TYR A 826 -19.34 5.95 13.33
CA TYR A 826 -20.65 6.63 13.26
C TYR A 826 -20.51 8.06 12.73
N TRP A 827 -19.58 8.87 13.23
CA TRP A 827 -19.34 10.24 12.74
C TRP A 827 -19.03 10.24 11.24
N GLU A 828 -18.07 9.41 10.83
CA GLU A 828 -17.67 9.24 9.43
C GLU A 828 -18.81 8.76 8.51
N ARG A 829 -19.88 8.18 9.06
CA ARG A 829 -21.07 7.76 8.28
C ARG A 829 -22.01 8.95 8.05
N ASP A 830 -22.15 9.81 9.04
CA ASP A 830 -22.88 11.06 8.90
C ASP A 830 -22.08 12.07 8.04
N ARG A 831 -20.74 12.12 8.14
CA ARG A 831 -19.85 12.84 7.20
C ARG A 831 -20.10 12.42 5.75
N LEU A 832 -20.06 11.12 5.44
CA LEU A 832 -20.37 10.61 4.10
C LEU A 832 -21.77 11.01 3.59
N ARG A 833 -22.75 11.15 4.48
CA ARG A 833 -24.13 11.51 4.11
C ARG A 833 -24.32 13.02 3.92
N ILE A 834 -23.56 13.85 4.63
CA ILE A 834 -23.70 15.32 4.66
C ILE A 834 -22.73 16.00 3.67
N GLY A 835 -21.55 15.42 3.48
CA GLY A 835 -20.41 15.95 2.72
C GLY A 835 -19.15 15.95 3.59
N GLN A 836 -18.08 15.28 3.15
CA GLN A 836 -16.79 15.28 3.86
C GLN A 836 -16.12 16.65 3.86
N ASP A 837 -16.43 17.48 2.87
CA ASP A 837 -16.02 18.88 2.72
C ASP A 837 -16.75 19.85 3.65
N LYS A 838 -17.85 19.40 4.28
CA LYS A 838 -18.68 20.21 5.19
C LYS A 838 -18.47 19.87 6.65
N LEU A 839 -18.21 18.60 6.95
CA LEU A 839 -17.87 18.13 8.30
C LEU A 839 -16.45 17.54 8.27
N PRO A 840 -15.47 18.09 9.01
CA PRO A 840 -14.15 17.50 9.12
C PRO A 840 -14.13 16.26 10.05
N PRO A 841 -13.00 15.51 10.10
CA PRO A 841 -12.74 14.55 11.17
C PRO A 841 -12.72 15.24 12.55
N LEU A 842 -13.05 14.50 13.61
CA LEU A 842 -12.99 15.02 14.98
C LEU A 842 -11.59 14.80 15.58
N LEU A 843 -10.93 15.88 15.96
CA LEU A 843 -9.61 15.86 16.60
C LEU A 843 -9.66 15.14 17.94
N ARG A 844 -10.72 15.29 18.75
CA ARG A 844 -10.87 14.59 20.03
C ARG A 844 -11.02 13.08 19.88
N LEU A 845 -11.57 12.60 18.76
CA LEU A 845 -11.58 11.16 18.47
C LEU A 845 -10.19 10.66 18.06
N GLN A 846 -9.44 11.43 17.27
CA GLN A 846 -8.08 11.06 16.89
C GLN A 846 -7.15 11.05 18.12
N GLU A 847 -7.16 12.11 18.93
CA GLU A 847 -6.48 12.15 20.23
C GLU A 847 -6.88 10.97 21.12
N GLY A 848 -8.17 10.60 21.14
CA GLY A 848 -8.66 9.45 21.91
C GLY A 848 -8.12 8.10 21.43
N ILE A 849 -7.93 7.92 20.11
CA ILE A 849 -7.29 6.72 19.54
C ILE A 849 -5.81 6.67 19.91
N GLU A 850 -5.12 7.80 19.81
CA GLU A 850 -3.69 7.91 20.15
C GLU A 850 -3.47 7.71 21.66
N LYS A 851 -4.19 8.44 22.52
CA LYS A 851 -4.13 8.33 23.99
C LYS A 851 -4.60 6.99 24.54
N SER A 852 -5.42 6.21 23.82
CA SER A 852 -5.79 4.83 24.23
C SER A 852 -4.80 3.77 23.72
N ALA A 853 -3.78 4.17 22.96
CA ALA A 853 -2.68 3.31 22.51
C ALA A 853 -1.33 3.59 23.22
N THR A 854 -1.19 4.70 23.94
CA THR A 854 0.05 5.08 24.66
C THR A 854 0.31 4.29 25.95
N GLU A 855 1.56 4.37 26.45
CA GLU A 855 2.04 3.65 27.64
C GLU A 855 1.33 4.01 28.95
N GLY A 856 0.85 5.25 29.08
CA GLY A 856 0.04 5.74 30.18
C GLY A 856 -1.41 5.98 29.77
N GLY A 857 -2.01 5.02 29.05
CA GLY A 857 -3.30 5.22 28.38
C GLY A 857 -4.44 5.63 29.31
N GLN A 858 -5.32 6.52 28.83
CA GLN A 858 -6.38 7.10 29.65
C GLN A 858 -7.68 6.28 29.61
N ILE A 859 -8.41 6.25 30.73
CA ILE A 859 -9.75 5.66 30.80
C ILE A 859 -10.73 6.55 30.01
N VAL A 860 -11.61 5.95 29.20
CA VAL A 860 -12.66 6.71 28.48
C VAL A 860 -13.78 7.03 29.47
N THR A 861 -13.89 8.31 29.83
CA THR A 861 -14.86 8.81 30.82
C THR A 861 -16.08 9.45 30.15
N ALA A 862 -17.12 9.75 30.95
CA ALA A 862 -18.27 10.50 30.47
C ALA A 862 -17.87 11.89 29.90
N GLN A 863 -16.83 12.51 30.48
CA GLN A 863 -16.22 13.74 29.98
C GLN A 863 -15.57 13.55 28.60
N THR A 864 -14.82 12.46 28.38
CA THR A 864 -14.22 12.15 27.07
C THR A 864 -15.29 12.05 25.97
N ILE A 865 -16.43 11.43 26.28
CA ILE A 865 -17.59 11.36 25.38
C ILE A 865 -18.22 12.74 25.19
N TRP A 866 -18.35 13.55 26.25
CA TRP A 866 -18.90 14.90 26.17
C TRP A 866 -18.05 15.81 25.28
N GLU A 867 -16.72 15.80 25.39
CA GLU A 867 -15.80 16.60 24.56
C GLU A 867 -15.90 16.24 23.08
N VAL A 868 -15.96 14.95 22.77
CA VAL A 868 -16.22 14.44 21.41
C VAL A 868 -17.55 14.93 20.86
N TYR A 869 -18.61 14.97 21.69
CA TYR A 869 -19.93 15.47 21.29
C TYR A 869 -20.00 16.99 21.19
N ALA A 870 -19.24 17.73 22.01
CA ALA A 870 -19.10 19.17 21.95
C ALA A 870 -18.41 19.61 20.65
N GLU A 871 -17.28 18.99 20.29
CA GLU A 871 -16.60 19.22 19.01
C GLU A 871 -17.53 18.88 17.83
N ALA A 872 -18.15 17.70 17.84
CA ALA A 872 -19.09 17.28 16.81
C ALA A 872 -20.28 18.23 16.68
N TRP A 873 -20.80 18.74 17.80
CA TRP A 873 -21.92 19.68 17.79
C TRP A 873 -21.52 21.05 17.24
N ALA A 874 -20.38 21.61 17.65
CA ALA A 874 -19.90 22.90 17.13
C ALA A 874 -19.75 22.86 15.61
N LEU A 875 -19.11 21.79 15.08
CA LEU A 875 -18.95 21.58 13.64
C LEU A 875 -20.29 21.34 12.92
N TYR A 876 -21.22 20.61 13.54
CA TYR A 876 -22.54 20.38 12.97
C TYR A 876 -23.39 21.65 12.96
N ALA A 877 -23.40 22.41 14.05
CA ALA A 877 -24.20 23.62 14.22
C ALA A 877 -23.78 24.75 13.28
N GLN A 878 -22.48 24.88 12.97
CA GLN A 878 -21.97 25.82 11.97
C GLN A 878 -22.58 25.63 10.56
N LEU A 879 -23.11 24.45 10.25
CA LEU A 879 -23.79 24.17 8.97
C LEU A 879 -25.28 24.52 8.95
N TYR A 880 -25.88 24.84 10.11
CA TYR A 880 -27.31 25.10 10.25
C TYR A 880 -27.56 26.38 11.06
N SER A 881 -28.04 27.43 10.39
CA SER A 881 -28.23 28.80 10.93
C SER A 881 -29.04 28.90 12.22
N ASP A 882 -29.86 27.91 12.51
CA ASP A 882 -30.85 27.93 13.58
C ASP A 882 -30.32 27.25 14.87
N THR A 883 -29.03 26.87 14.91
CA THR A 883 -28.40 26.20 16.04
C THR A 883 -27.18 26.97 16.56
N ASP A 884 -27.18 27.23 17.86
CA ASP A 884 -26.06 27.82 18.60
C ASP A 884 -24.86 26.83 18.64
N PRO A 885 -23.70 27.18 18.06
CA PRO A 885 -22.51 26.32 18.07
C PRO A 885 -21.78 26.31 19.41
N ASP A 886 -21.93 27.36 20.23
CA ASP A 886 -21.21 27.53 21.49
C ASP A 886 -21.91 26.83 22.68
N LYS A 887 -23.09 26.23 22.42
CA LYS A 887 -23.94 25.64 23.44
C LYS A 887 -24.42 24.24 23.08
N LEU A 888 -23.75 23.22 23.64
CA LEU A 888 -24.19 21.82 23.50
C LEU A 888 -25.62 21.64 24.06
N PRO A 889 -26.56 21.07 23.28
CA PRO A 889 -27.93 20.82 23.70
C PRO A 889 -28.01 19.90 24.92
N GLN A 890 -29.04 20.10 25.75
CA GLN A 890 -29.20 19.38 27.01
C GLN A 890 -29.43 17.87 26.84
N GLU A 891 -29.84 17.48 25.64
CA GLU A 891 -30.08 16.12 25.19
C GLU A 891 -28.79 15.35 24.84
N LEU A 892 -27.64 16.04 24.68
CA LEU A 892 -26.38 15.43 24.23
C LEU A 892 -25.27 15.43 25.30
N PRO A 893 -24.43 14.38 25.36
CA PRO A 893 -24.63 13.04 24.78
C PRO A 893 -25.89 12.35 25.32
N TYR A 894 -26.41 11.33 24.62
CA TYR A 894 -27.63 10.67 25.07
C TYR A 894 -27.37 9.56 26.10
N TRP A 895 -27.50 9.94 27.37
CA TRP A 895 -27.30 9.07 28.52
C TRP A 895 -28.56 8.25 28.85
N MET A 896 -28.36 6.96 29.11
CA MET A 896 -29.42 6.01 29.42
C MET A 896 -29.89 6.18 30.86
N THR A 897 -31.02 6.87 31.02
CA THR A 897 -31.71 6.99 32.30
C THR A 897 -32.50 5.71 32.59
N THR A 898 -32.47 5.22 33.84
CA THR A 898 -33.04 3.92 34.27
C THR A 898 -34.57 3.93 34.31
N ARG A 899 -35.21 4.05 33.14
CA ARG A 899 -36.68 4.19 32.97
C ARG A 899 -37.48 2.88 33.07
N LYS A 900 -36.80 1.75 33.21
CA LYS A 900 -37.26 0.42 33.65
C LYS A 900 -36.03 -0.49 33.69
N TYR A 901 -36.10 -1.54 34.49
CA TYR A 901 -34.99 -2.41 34.90
C TYR A 901 -34.08 -1.79 35.96
N VAL A 902 -34.13 -2.47 37.11
CA VAL A 902 -33.47 -2.23 38.40
C VAL A 902 -31.98 -1.89 38.22
N PRO A 903 -31.40 -0.94 38.99
CA PRO A 903 -29.96 -0.94 39.22
C PRO A 903 -29.54 -2.34 39.71
N PRO A 904 -28.43 -2.91 39.27
CA PRO A 904 -27.98 -4.16 39.88
C PRO A 904 -27.76 -3.92 41.37
N HIS A 905 -28.30 -4.81 42.20
CA HIS A 905 -28.12 -4.79 43.66
C HIS A 905 -26.64 -4.92 44.10
N ASP A 906 -25.72 -5.09 43.14
CA ASP A 906 -24.34 -5.56 43.31
C ASP A 906 -23.27 -4.59 42.74
N GLY A 907 -23.61 -3.34 42.39
CA GLY A 907 -22.64 -2.30 41.98
C GLY A 907 -22.34 -2.12 40.48
N TRP A 908 -21.54 -1.10 40.14
CA TRP A 908 -21.21 -0.72 38.76
C TRP A 908 -20.28 -1.74 38.10
N SER A 909 -19.29 -2.26 38.82
CA SER A 909 -18.44 -3.35 38.32
C SER A 909 -19.25 -4.59 37.92
N SER A 910 -20.26 -4.94 38.72
CA SER A 910 -21.19 -6.05 38.42
C SER A 910 -22.10 -5.76 37.22
N PHE A 911 -22.53 -4.50 37.03
CA PHE A 911 -23.24 -4.07 35.82
C PHE A 911 -22.39 -4.31 34.57
N VAL A 912 -21.18 -3.73 34.52
CA VAL A 912 -20.27 -3.82 33.38
C VAL A 912 -19.95 -5.27 33.06
N PHE A 913 -19.66 -6.09 34.08
CA PHE A 913 -19.40 -7.51 33.92
C PHE A 913 -20.56 -8.27 33.25
N ARG A 914 -21.80 -8.13 33.76
CA ARG A 914 -22.98 -8.80 33.20
C ARG A 914 -23.39 -8.24 31.83
N HIS A 915 -23.18 -6.94 31.60
CA HIS A 915 -23.58 -6.26 30.37
C HIS A 915 -22.61 -6.52 29.22
N LEU A 916 -21.30 -6.62 29.45
CA LEU A 916 -20.31 -6.81 28.40
C LEU A 916 -19.78 -8.24 28.30
N PHE A 917 -19.39 -8.85 29.42
CA PHE A 917 -18.56 -10.07 29.44
C PHE A 917 -19.34 -11.36 29.76
N HIS A 918 -20.38 -11.28 30.61
CA HIS A 918 -21.09 -12.44 31.15
C HIS A 918 -22.60 -12.36 30.91
N ARG A 919 -23.01 -12.54 29.65
CA ARG A 919 -24.42 -12.62 29.24
C ARG A 919 -24.96 -14.05 29.30
N PRO A 920 -26.25 -14.28 29.63
CA PRO A 920 -26.86 -15.61 29.65
C PRO A 920 -26.87 -16.35 28.29
N SER A 921 -26.68 -15.63 27.18
CA SER A 921 -26.48 -16.22 25.85
C SER A 921 -25.48 -15.37 25.05
N PRO A 922 -24.65 -15.96 24.17
CA PRO A 922 -23.66 -15.22 23.40
C PRO A 922 -24.30 -14.22 22.42
N PRO A 923 -23.92 -12.93 22.45
CA PRO A 923 -24.43 -11.95 21.50
C PRO A 923 -23.90 -12.19 20.08
N SER A 924 -24.57 -11.65 19.07
CA SER A 924 -24.12 -11.66 17.67
C SER A 924 -22.70 -11.08 17.47
N TRP A 925 -22.30 -10.15 18.36
CA TRP A 925 -20.99 -9.51 18.41
C TRP A 925 -19.98 -10.21 19.35
N ASN A 926 -20.23 -11.46 19.78
CA ASN A 926 -19.31 -12.21 20.66
C ASN A 926 -17.91 -12.52 20.05
N HIS A 927 -17.66 -12.11 18.81
CA HIS A 927 -16.39 -12.28 18.10
C HIS A 927 -15.44 -11.07 18.22
N LEU A 928 -15.87 -9.97 18.87
CA LEU A 928 -15.09 -8.75 19.05
C LEU A 928 -13.81 -8.95 19.87
N TYR A 929 -12.78 -8.16 19.56
CA TYR A 929 -11.42 -8.29 20.09
C TYR A 929 -11.34 -8.28 21.63
N PHE A 930 -11.94 -7.29 22.31
CA PHE A 930 -11.88 -7.22 23.79
C PHE A 930 -12.50 -8.46 24.49
N LEU A 931 -13.49 -9.11 23.85
CA LEU A 931 -14.05 -10.38 24.33
C LEU A 931 -13.15 -11.58 24.04
N ARG A 932 -12.33 -11.55 22.99
CA ARG A 932 -11.28 -12.57 22.74
C ARG A 932 -10.20 -12.46 23.82
N VAL A 933 -9.70 -11.25 24.06
CA VAL A 933 -8.70 -10.93 25.10
C VAL A 933 -9.16 -11.39 26.49
N TYR A 934 -10.39 -11.05 26.90
CA TYR A 934 -10.96 -11.53 28.17
C TYR A 934 -10.98 -13.07 28.30
N ARG A 935 -11.29 -13.79 27.22
CA ARG A 935 -11.31 -15.26 27.23
C ARG A 935 -9.90 -15.86 27.33
N ALA A 936 -8.93 -15.33 26.58
CA ALA A 936 -7.56 -15.81 26.59
C ALA A 936 -6.91 -15.69 27.99
N PHE A 937 -7.08 -14.54 28.66
CA PHE A 937 -6.62 -14.37 30.05
C PHE A 937 -7.35 -15.31 31.03
N LYS A 938 -8.65 -15.49 30.86
CA LYS A 938 -9.46 -16.38 31.71
C LYS A 938 -9.04 -17.85 31.60
N GLU A 939 -8.83 -18.34 30.37
CA GLU A 939 -8.37 -19.70 30.08
C GLU A 939 -6.97 -19.93 30.67
N SER A 940 -6.08 -18.96 30.49
CA SER A 940 -4.71 -19.00 31.04
C SER A 940 -4.68 -18.97 32.57
N TRP A 941 -5.63 -18.27 33.22
CA TRP A 941 -5.79 -18.22 34.68
C TRP A 941 -6.13 -19.59 35.32
N GLU A 942 -6.61 -20.57 34.55
CA GLU A 942 -6.91 -21.91 35.06
C GLU A 942 -5.70 -22.55 35.76
N ALA A 943 -4.48 -22.23 35.32
CA ALA A 943 -3.22 -22.70 35.91
C ALA A 943 -3.03 -22.35 37.40
N VAL A 944 -3.62 -21.25 37.88
CA VAL A 944 -3.57 -20.82 39.29
C VAL A 944 -4.94 -20.85 39.99
N GLN A 945 -6.02 -21.21 39.28
CA GLN A 945 -7.39 -21.11 39.77
C GLN A 945 -7.64 -21.89 41.08
N GLN A 946 -6.94 -23.00 41.30
CA GLN A 946 -7.05 -23.79 42.53
C GLN A 946 -6.50 -23.07 43.78
N TYR A 947 -5.57 -22.13 43.61
CA TYR A 947 -4.98 -21.34 44.69
C TYR A 947 -5.63 -19.94 44.78
N ALA A 948 -5.73 -19.23 43.65
CA ALA A 948 -6.17 -17.83 43.60
C ALA A 948 -7.71 -17.67 43.48
N GLY A 949 -8.44 -18.75 43.21
CA GLY A 949 -9.87 -18.76 42.91
C GLY A 949 -10.21 -18.37 41.46
N PRO A 950 -11.50 -18.45 41.06
CA PRO A 950 -11.91 -18.21 39.67
C PRO A 950 -11.72 -16.77 39.20
N PHE A 951 -11.22 -16.60 37.96
CA PHE A 951 -10.97 -15.29 37.35
C PHE A 951 -12.21 -14.38 37.39
N ASP A 952 -13.36 -14.86 36.91
CA ASP A 952 -14.65 -14.14 36.90
C ASP A 952 -15.05 -13.63 38.29
N ARG A 953 -14.72 -14.37 39.36
CA ARG A 953 -15.05 -13.98 40.73
C ARG A 953 -14.27 -12.74 41.17
N ARG A 954 -13.01 -12.60 40.74
CA ARG A 954 -12.22 -11.39 41.01
C ARG A 954 -12.63 -10.26 40.05
N PHE A 955 -12.65 -10.56 38.75
CA PHE A 955 -12.89 -9.60 37.66
C PHE A 955 -14.21 -8.81 37.81
N ARG A 956 -15.30 -9.48 38.20
CA ARG A 956 -16.63 -8.85 38.35
C ARG A 956 -16.73 -7.73 39.39
N HIS A 957 -15.80 -7.62 40.34
CA HIS A 957 -15.84 -6.59 41.39
C HIS A 957 -14.95 -5.37 41.05
N VAL A 958 -14.09 -5.47 40.04
CA VAL A 958 -13.03 -4.49 39.76
C VAL A 958 -13.16 -3.84 38.37
N ILE A 959 -13.74 -4.53 37.38
CA ILE A 959 -13.77 -4.04 35.99
C ILE A 959 -14.51 -2.69 35.79
N GLY A 960 -15.42 -2.31 36.69
CA GLY A 960 -16.12 -1.02 36.64
C GLY A 960 -15.24 0.17 37.01
N ASP A 961 -14.18 -0.04 37.81
CA ASP A 961 -13.16 0.98 38.10
C ASP A 961 -12.41 1.38 36.83
N TYR A 962 -12.24 0.42 35.91
CA TYR A 962 -11.47 0.58 34.67
C TYR A 962 -12.33 0.87 33.43
N ILE A 963 -13.65 0.56 33.45
CA ILE A 963 -14.60 0.88 32.38
C ILE A 963 -15.71 1.77 32.94
N MET A 964 -15.52 3.08 32.83
CA MET A 964 -16.43 4.09 33.40
C MET A 964 -17.58 4.48 32.47
N VAL A 965 -17.53 4.10 31.19
CA VAL A 965 -18.60 4.28 30.20
C VAL A 965 -18.81 3.00 29.40
N ALA A 966 -20.07 2.61 29.19
CA ALA A 966 -20.41 1.48 28.32
C ALA A 966 -21.46 1.84 27.25
N LEU A 967 -21.34 1.27 26.06
CA LEU A 967 -22.36 1.39 25.01
C LEU A 967 -23.62 0.61 25.39
N ASN A 968 -24.80 1.12 25.03
CA ASN A 968 -26.05 0.41 25.26
C ASN A 968 -26.22 -0.78 24.27
N SER A 969 -25.67 -1.94 24.61
CA SER A 969 -25.63 -3.11 23.73
C SER A 969 -26.70 -4.17 24.04
N SER A 970 -27.27 -4.77 23.00
CA SER A 970 -28.28 -5.84 23.06
C SER A 970 -27.77 -7.13 22.39
N GLN A 971 -28.56 -8.20 22.44
CA GLN A 971 -28.19 -9.50 21.82
C GLN A 971 -27.88 -9.40 20.31
N ARG A 972 -28.60 -8.51 19.62
CA ARG A 972 -28.51 -8.31 18.16
C ARG A 972 -27.73 -7.05 17.77
N ASN A 973 -27.72 -6.02 18.63
CA ASN A 973 -27.10 -4.74 18.32
C ASN A 973 -25.96 -4.46 19.29
N GLU A 974 -24.75 -4.34 18.75
CA GLU A 974 -23.56 -3.90 19.48
C GLU A 974 -23.70 -2.46 20.01
N VAL A 975 -24.28 -1.57 19.19
CA VAL A 975 -24.46 -0.14 19.53
C VAL A 975 -25.95 0.20 19.53
N GLY A 976 -26.49 0.59 20.68
CA GLY A 976 -27.84 1.10 20.83
C GLY A 976 -27.95 2.54 20.33
N THR A 977 -29.04 2.82 19.62
CA THR A 977 -29.38 4.16 19.15
C THR A 977 -30.83 4.48 19.46
N TYR A 978 -31.14 5.71 19.81
CA TYR A 978 -32.52 6.15 20.02
C TYR A 978 -33.37 6.09 18.73
N GLN A 979 -34.56 5.48 18.81
CA GLN A 979 -35.45 5.23 17.65
C GLN A 979 -36.88 5.78 17.81
N HIS A 980 -37.19 6.53 18.87
CA HIS A 980 -38.56 7.01 19.14
C HIS A 980 -38.73 8.52 18.86
N ASP A 981 -39.98 8.94 18.62
CA ASP A 981 -40.34 10.32 18.26
C ASP A 981 -40.35 11.30 19.45
N LYS A 982 -39.21 11.47 20.13
CA LYS A 982 -38.96 12.76 20.81
C LYS A 982 -38.59 13.78 19.76
N SER A 983 -39.36 14.87 19.69
CA SER A 983 -39.22 15.97 18.73
C SER A 983 -37.78 16.43 18.52
N TRP A 984 -36.97 16.50 19.59
CA TRP A 984 -35.58 16.96 19.52
C TRP A 984 -34.66 16.09 18.62
N TYR A 985 -34.83 14.76 18.65
CA TYR A 985 -33.98 13.82 17.89
C TYR A 985 -34.42 13.64 16.43
N GLN A 986 -35.58 14.19 16.05
CA GLN A 986 -36.08 14.13 14.68
C GLN A 986 -35.13 14.90 13.75
N GLY A 987 -34.85 14.33 12.57
CA GLY A 987 -33.89 14.91 11.60
C GLY A 987 -32.41 14.87 12.00
N LYS A 988 -32.05 14.66 13.27
CA LYS A 988 -30.64 14.66 13.72
C LYS A 988 -29.83 13.46 13.16
N PRO A 989 -28.51 13.63 12.91
CA PRO A 989 -27.55 12.56 12.61
C PRO A 989 -27.63 11.33 13.53
N THR A 990 -27.16 10.18 13.04
CA THR A 990 -27.19 8.93 13.81
C THR A 990 -26.13 8.91 14.92
N PHE A 991 -25.00 9.57 14.72
CA PHE A 991 -23.98 9.83 15.74
C PHE A 991 -24.59 10.46 17.02
N PHE A 992 -25.41 11.49 16.87
CA PHE A 992 -26.08 12.14 18.01
C PHE A 992 -27.17 11.30 18.69
N LYS A 993 -27.45 10.08 18.20
CA LYS A 993 -28.47 9.16 18.75
C LYS A 993 -27.90 7.97 19.51
N ILE A 994 -26.56 7.82 19.58
CA ILE A 994 -25.90 6.73 20.29
C ILE A 994 -26.21 6.82 21.78
N GLN A 995 -26.47 5.66 22.39
CA GLN A 995 -26.88 5.52 23.79
C GLN A 995 -25.73 5.02 24.66
N PHE A 996 -25.48 5.70 25.79
CA PHE A 996 -24.38 5.39 26.72
C PHE A 996 -24.88 5.13 28.14
N TRP A 997 -24.16 4.28 28.86
CA TRP A 997 -24.28 4.02 30.30
C TRP A 997 -23.05 4.58 31.03
N ALA A 998 -23.26 5.20 32.19
CA ALA A 998 -22.24 5.71 33.11
C ALA A 998 -22.85 5.79 34.54
N PRO A 999 -22.03 5.87 35.61
CA PRO A 999 -22.52 6.03 36.98
C PRO A 999 -23.17 7.41 37.25
N TYR A 1000 -24.05 7.47 38.26
CA TYR A 1000 -24.87 8.65 38.62
C TYR A 1000 -24.69 9.07 40.09
N PHE A 1001 -24.54 10.38 40.36
CA PHE A 1001 -24.70 10.97 41.69
C PHE A 1001 -26.07 11.72 41.80
N SER A 1002 -27.08 11.13 42.44
CA SER A 1002 -28.14 11.86 43.19
C SER A 1002 -28.43 11.19 44.54
N PRO A 1003 -28.09 11.79 45.71
CA PRO A 1003 -27.99 11.04 46.97
C PRO A 1003 -29.35 10.46 47.40
N PRO A 1004 -29.40 9.32 48.12
CA PRO A 1004 -30.60 8.93 48.84
C PRO A 1004 -31.05 10.07 49.77
N GLU A 1005 -32.35 10.37 49.82
CA GLU A 1005 -32.89 11.35 50.79
C GLU A 1005 -32.54 10.95 52.24
N ASP A 1006 -32.51 9.64 52.51
CA ASP A 1006 -32.09 9.03 53.77
C ASP A 1006 -30.65 9.42 54.21
N ASN A 1007 -29.78 9.81 53.27
CA ASN A 1007 -28.40 10.18 53.55
C ASN A 1007 -28.21 11.66 53.95
N VAL A 1008 -29.28 12.47 53.93
CA VAL A 1008 -29.23 13.91 54.27
C VAL A 1008 -29.23 14.09 55.80
N ARG A 1009 -28.42 15.03 56.31
CA ARG A 1009 -28.25 15.33 57.75
C ARG A 1009 -27.72 14.18 58.64
N ILE A 1010 -27.20 13.10 58.07
CA ILE A 1010 -26.50 12.06 58.83
C ILE A 1010 -25.22 12.68 59.48
N PRO A 1011 -24.95 12.44 60.78
CA PRO A 1011 -23.71 12.87 61.43
C PRO A 1011 -22.46 12.09 60.99
N TRP A 1012 -21.29 12.75 60.85
CA TRP A 1012 -20.03 12.13 60.40
C TRP A 1012 -19.64 10.86 61.19
N GLN A 1013 -19.94 10.84 62.49
CA GLN A 1013 -19.72 9.68 63.36
C GLN A 1013 -20.39 8.35 62.90
N TRP A 1014 -21.38 8.41 62.00
CA TRP A 1014 -22.06 7.21 61.47
C TRP A 1014 -21.36 6.61 60.24
N VAL A 1015 -20.30 7.25 59.72
CA VAL A 1015 -19.47 6.71 58.64
C VAL A 1015 -18.43 5.75 59.22
N ARG A 1016 -18.25 4.59 58.57
CA ARG A 1016 -17.19 3.63 58.92
C ARG A 1016 -15.84 4.32 58.78
N ASP A 1017 -14.94 4.07 59.73
CA ASP A 1017 -13.57 4.59 59.70
C ASP A 1017 -13.50 6.14 59.73
N HIS A 1018 -14.55 6.84 60.20
CA HIS A 1018 -14.57 8.31 60.27
C HIS A 1018 -13.34 8.92 60.96
N LYS A 1019 -12.79 8.22 61.97
CA LYS A 1019 -11.57 8.61 62.71
C LYS A 1019 -10.26 8.42 61.95
N THR A 1020 -10.21 7.52 60.97
CA THR A 1020 -9.01 7.24 60.17
C THR A 1020 -9.09 7.82 58.76
N ARG A 1021 -10.30 8.03 58.22
CA ARG A 1021 -10.53 8.73 56.95
C ARG A 1021 -10.30 10.23 57.11
N HIS A 1022 -10.98 10.89 58.05
CA HIS A 1022 -10.80 12.34 58.32
C HIS A 1022 -10.96 12.65 59.82
N PRO A 1023 -9.87 12.57 60.62
CA PRO A 1023 -9.91 12.78 62.08
C PRO A 1023 -10.33 14.19 62.49
N ASP A 1024 -10.16 15.18 61.61
CA ASP A 1024 -10.40 16.61 61.90
C ASP A 1024 -11.87 17.04 61.72
N LEU A 1025 -12.71 16.22 61.10
CA LEU A 1025 -14.15 16.48 60.97
C LEU A 1025 -14.86 16.26 62.31
N ALA A 1026 -15.64 17.26 62.76
CA ALA A 1026 -16.40 17.13 63.99
C ALA A 1026 -17.44 15.99 63.87
N PRO A 1027 -17.55 15.08 64.86
CA PRO A 1027 -18.44 13.92 64.82
C PRO A 1027 -19.92 14.23 64.50
N ASP A 1028 -20.38 15.42 64.88
CA ASP A 1028 -21.73 15.94 64.73
C ASP A 1028 -21.97 16.74 63.44
N THR A 1029 -20.92 17.01 62.65
CA THR A 1029 -21.05 17.61 61.30
C THR A 1029 -22.09 16.84 60.51
N LYS A 1030 -22.98 17.54 59.79
CA LYS A 1030 -24.13 16.97 59.07
C LYS A 1030 -23.95 17.03 57.56
N SER A 1031 -24.47 16.02 56.87
CA SER A 1031 -24.43 15.98 55.41
C SER A 1031 -25.42 16.95 54.76
N GLU A 1032 -24.97 17.60 53.68
CA GLU A 1032 -25.77 18.44 52.81
C GLU A 1032 -26.41 17.70 51.65
N TYR A 1033 -27.34 18.40 51.01
CA TYR A 1033 -28.11 17.94 49.87
C TYR A 1033 -27.56 18.56 48.59
N MET A 1034 -26.97 17.73 47.72
CA MET A 1034 -26.53 18.15 46.39
C MET A 1034 -27.63 17.86 45.36
N THR A 1035 -28.38 18.88 44.96
CA THR A 1035 -29.30 18.79 43.82
C THR A 1035 -28.54 18.85 42.50
N VAL A 1036 -29.17 18.32 41.44
CA VAL A 1036 -28.73 18.52 40.05
C VAL A 1036 -28.63 20.00 39.69
N GLU A 1037 -29.55 20.83 40.18
CA GLU A 1037 -29.55 22.28 39.96
C GLU A 1037 -28.40 22.98 40.68
N TYR A 1038 -28.11 22.61 41.94
CA TYR A 1038 -26.99 23.13 42.70
C TYR A 1038 -25.65 22.70 42.10
N PHE A 1039 -25.52 21.42 41.71
CA PHE A 1039 -24.36 20.91 40.99
C PHE A 1039 -24.11 21.69 39.69
N HIS A 1040 -25.13 21.90 38.85
CA HIS A 1040 -24.98 22.69 37.62
C HIS A 1040 -24.72 24.19 37.89
N SER A 1041 -25.18 24.74 39.01
CA SER A 1041 -24.80 26.11 39.41
C SER A 1041 -23.32 26.21 39.78
N LEU A 1042 -22.79 25.21 40.50
CA LEU A 1042 -21.38 25.12 40.87
C LEU A 1042 -20.51 24.87 39.63
N GLU A 1043 -20.90 23.95 38.75
CA GLU A 1043 -20.26 23.69 37.45
C GLU A 1043 -20.23 24.95 36.58
N GLY A 1044 -21.36 25.65 36.43
CA GLY A 1044 -21.45 26.87 35.63
C GLY A 1044 -20.64 28.04 36.21
N VAL A 1045 -20.46 28.12 37.53
CA VAL A 1045 -19.51 29.05 38.16
C VAL A 1045 -18.08 28.60 37.92
N LEU A 1046 -17.79 27.31 38.11
CA LEU A 1046 -16.45 26.74 37.92
C LEU A 1046 -15.96 26.97 36.49
N CYS A 1047 -16.71 26.59 35.46
CA CYS A 1047 -16.28 26.73 34.06
C CYS A 1047 -15.91 28.18 33.71
N ARG A 1048 -16.61 29.18 34.27
CA ARG A 1048 -16.27 30.60 34.10
C ARG A 1048 -15.00 31.02 34.84
N LEU A 1049 -14.73 30.46 36.02
CA LEU A 1049 -13.50 30.75 36.77
C LEU A 1049 -12.30 30.02 36.17
N TRP A 1050 -12.50 28.77 35.76
CA TRP A 1050 -11.55 27.94 35.03
C TRP A 1050 -11.06 28.61 33.76
N TRP A 1051 -11.99 29.10 32.92
CA TRP A 1051 -11.64 29.82 31.71
C TRP A 1051 -10.70 31.01 31.97
N LYS A 1052 -10.96 31.77 33.03
CA LYS A 1052 -10.15 32.93 33.43
C LYS A 1052 -8.75 32.55 33.91
N CYS A 1053 -8.60 31.43 34.61
CA CYS A 1053 -7.30 30.94 35.03
C CYS A 1053 -6.50 30.37 33.84
N MET A 1054 -7.14 29.57 32.98
CA MET A 1054 -6.45 28.77 31.94
C MET A 1054 -6.21 29.48 30.61
N TYR A 1055 -7.05 30.46 30.24
CA TYR A 1055 -7.01 31.09 28.91
C TYR A 1055 -6.94 32.63 28.96
N GLU A 1056 -7.16 33.25 30.11
CA GLU A 1056 -6.99 34.69 30.34
C GLU A 1056 -5.85 34.98 31.34
N THR A 1057 -4.88 34.06 31.47
CA THR A 1057 -3.82 34.09 32.50
C THR A 1057 -3.04 35.40 32.52
N ASP A 1058 -2.69 35.95 31.34
CA ASP A 1058 -2.01 37.24 31.23
C ASP A 1058 -2.86 38.39 31.80
N GLN A 1059 -4.16 38.45 31.44
CA GLN A 1059 -5.10 39.45 31.96
C GLN A 1059 -5.34 39.26 33.47
N LEU A 1060 -5.31 38.02 33.96
CA LEU A 1060 -5.45 37.70 35.38
C LEU A 1060 -4.21 38.16 36.18
N CYS A 1061 -3.01 37.99 35.63
CA CYS A 1061 -1.77 38.54 36.17
C CYS A 1061 -1.80 40.08 36.25
N ASP A 1062 -2.39 40.76 35.25
CA ASP A 1062 -2.59 42.21 35.28
C ASP A 1062 -3.66 42.69 36.29
N THR A 1063 -4.46 41.80 36.89
CA THR A 1063 -5.39 42.19 37.97
C THR A 1063 -4.71 42.36 39.32
N GLY A 1064 -5.21 43.30 40.13
CA GLY A 1064 -4.67 43.59 41.45
C GLY A 1064 -4.72 42.40 42.43
N PRO A 1065 -3.74 42.28 43.36
CA PRO A 1065 -3.46 41.04 44.09
C PRO A 1065 -4.65 40.43 44.84
N THR A 1066 -5.50 41.25 45.45
CA THR A 1066 -6.70 40.78 46.18
C THR A 1066 -7.71 40.10 45.26
N ARG A 1067 -7.87 40.60 44.03
CA ARG A 1067 -8.85 40.06 43.06
C ARG A 1067 -8.30 38.84 42.35
N ARG A 1068 -7.00 38.85 42.03
CA ARG A 1068 -6.24 37.70 41.52
C ARG A 1068 -6.37 36.51 42.48
N ASN A 1069 -6.08 36.74 43.76
CA ASN A 1069 -6.23 35.74 44.83
C ASN A 1069 -7.66 35.23 44.99
N LEU A 1070 -8.66 36.12 44.98
CA LEU A 1070 -10.06 35.73 45.10
C LEU A 1070 -10.50 34.81 43.95
N ILE A 1071 -10.04 35.04 42.72
CA ILE A 1071 -10.34 34.18 41.57
C ILE A 1071 -9.66 32.82 41.73
N CYS A 1072 -8.38 32.80 42.12
CA CYS A 1072 -7.60 31.58 42.33
C CYS A 1072 -8.16 30.71 43.48
N SER A 1073 -8.45 31.29 44.64
CA SER A 1073 -9.07 30.53 45.74
C SER A 1073 -10.50 30.10 45.39
N SER A 1074 -11.26 30.93 44.67
CA SER A 1074 -12.63 30.57 44.25
C SER A 1074 -12.66 29.43 43.23
N VAL A 1075 -11.72 29.36 42.28
CA VAL A 1075 -11.70 28.25 41.31
C VAL A 1075 -11.39 26.93 42.03
N LEU A 1076 -10.36 26.90 42.88
CA LEU A 1076 -9.99 25.74 43.69
C LEU A 1076 -11.11 25.33 44.67
N GLU A 1077 -11.83 26.30 45.27
CA GLU A 1077 -12.96 26.03 46.16
C GLU A 1077 -14.20 25.49 45.43
N HIS A 1078 -14.57 26.02 44.26
CA HIS A 1078 -15.71 25.48 43.51
C HIS A 1078 -15.39 24.12 42.90
N PHE A 1079 -14.13 23.89 42.53
CA PHE A 1079 -13.64 22.63 42.01
C PHE A 1079 -13.66 21.53 43.09
N SER A 1080 -13.12 21.81 44.28
CA SER A 1080 -13.14 20.85 45.41
C SER A 1080 -14.55 20.46 45.86
N LYS A 1081 -15.55 21.35 45.71
CA LYS A 1081 -16.98 21.03 45.96
C LYS A 1081 -17.59 20.04 44.94
N LEU A 1082 -17.00 19.91 43.75
CA LEU A 1082 -17.52 19.07 42.65
C LEU A 1082 -16.87 17.68 42.58
N LEU A 1083 -15.69 17.48 43.17
CA LEU A 1083 -14.91 16.23 43.11
C LEU A 1083 -15.45 15.06 43.94
N GLY A 1084 -16.48 15.25 44.74
CA GLY A 1084 -16.97 14.24 45.68
C GLY A 1084 -16.26 14.28 47.05
N PRO A 1085 -16.49 13.30 47.93
CA PRO A 1085 -16.45 13.52 49.37
C PRO A 1085 -15.05 13.39 49.99
N GLN A 1086 -14.25 14.45 49.95
CA GLN A 1086 -12.97 14.53 50.68
C GLN A 1086 -12.82 15.84 51.46
N TRP A 1087 -12.43 15.72 52.73
CA TRP A 1087 -12.77 16.69 53.76
C TRP A 1087 -11.55 17.39 54.35
N TYR A 1088 -11.56 18.73 54.28
CA TYR A 1088 -10.77 19.57 55.15
C TYR A 1088 -11.55 20.81 55.60
N ALA A 1089 -11.51 21.08 56.90
CA ALA A 1089 -11.90 22.35 57.47
C ALA A 1089 -10.99 22.63 58.67
N GLU A 1090 -10.30 23.77 58.66
CA GLU A 1090 -9.74 24.32 59.90
C GLU A 1090 -10.87 24.58 60.91
N ARG A 1091 -10.55 24.39 62.20
CA ARG A 1091 -11.51 24.53 63.30
C ARG A 1091 -12.30 25.84 63.21
N GLY A 1092 -13.62 25.73 63.05
CA GLY A 1092 -14.56 26.85 63.19
C GLY A 1092 -15.30 27.25 61.92
N SER A 1093 -14.88 26.81 60.74
CA SER A 1093 -15.73 26.93 59.54
C SER A 1093 -16.65 25.71 59.45
N GLY A 1094 -17.94 25.91 59.76
CA GLY A 1094 -18.98 24.87 59.71
C GLY A 1094 -19.33 24.48 58.26
N ARG A 1095 -18.35 23.99 57.50
CA ARG A 1095 -18.54 23.55 56.12
C ARG A 1095 -19.28 22.20 56.10
N PRO A 1096 -20.25 22.05 55.18
CA PRO A 1096 -21.10 20.87 55.10
C PRO A 1096 -20.35 19.67 54.51
N TYR A 1097 -20.88 18.45 54.69
CA TYR A 1097 -20.28 17.26 54.08
C TYR A 1097 -21.22 16.41 53.21
N LEU A 1098 -20.68 15.44 52.48
CA LEU A 1098 -21.41 14.57 51.55
C LEU A 1098 -21.10 13.12 51.91
N LEU A 1099 -22.13 12.30 52.12
CA LEU A 1099 -21.94 10.90 52.46
C LEU A 1099 -21.58 10.04 51.25
N PRO A 1100 -20.84 8.93 51.47
CA PRO A 1100 -20.80 7.81 50.54
C PRO A 1100 -22.18 7.21 50.27
N TRP A 1101 -22.25 6.47 49.17
CA TRP A 1101 -23.48 6.11 48.50
C TRP A 1101 -23.91 4.70 48.89
N HIS A 1102 -24.65 4.64 50.01
CA HIS A 1102 -25.05 3.45 50.79
C HIS A 1102 -24.09 3.10 51.95
N LEU A 1103 -24.67 2.69 53.08
CA LEU A 1103 -23.97 2.10 54.24
C LEU A 1103 -24.20 0.57 54.19
N PRO A 1104 -23.18 -0.28 53.99
CA PRO A 1104 -23.36 -1.72 53.81
C PRO A 1104 -24.00 -2.41 55.04
N ARG A 1105 -24.88 -3.39 54.77
CA ARG A 1105 -25.46 -4.22 55.83
C ARG A 1105 -24.37 -5.09 56.45
N TRP A 1106 -24.62 -5.59 57.67
CA TRP A 1106 -23.58 -6.31 58.42
C TRP A 1106 -23.04 -7.55 57.69
N GLU A 1107 -23.88 -8.20 56.88
CA GLU A 1107 -23.56 -9.40 56.08
C GLU A 1107 -22.68 -9.11 54.84
N ASP A 1108 -22.68 -7.87 54.33
CA ASP A 1108 -21.82 -7.46 53.21
C ASP A 1108 -20.38 -7.20 53.66
N ARG A 1109 -20.15 -7.04 54.98
CA ARG A 1109 -18.87 -6.62 55.57
C ARG A 1109 -17.76 -7.66 55.52
N GLU A 1110 -18.08 -8.92 55.28
CA GLU A 1110 -17.12 -10.04 55.31
C GLU A 1110 -16.52 -10.42 53.94
N ARG A 1111 -16.99 -9.85 52.81
CA ARG A 1111 -16.67 -10.38 51.47
C ARG A 1111 -15.55 -9.69 50.67
N GLY A 1112 -15.01 -8.56 51.17
CA GLY A 1112 -13.80 -7.92 50.63
C GLY A 1112 -14.01 -6.93 49.47
N ARG A 1113 -13.38 -5.74 49.59
CA ARG A 1113 -13.47 -4.51 48.77
C ARG A 1113 -14.89 -3.97 48.50
N GLU A 1114 -15.13 -2.74 48.95
CA GLU A 1114 -16.33 -1.94 48.62
C GLU A 1114 -16.17 -1.38 47.19
N ASP A 1115 -17.19 -1.52 46.33
CA ASP A 1115 -17.30 -0.79 45.05
C ASP A 1115 -17.63 0.68 45.39
N PHE A 1116 -16.74 1.60 45.07
CA PHE A 1116 -16.91 3.02 45.45
C PHE A 1116 -17.97 3.75 44.59
N LEU A 1117 -18.51 3.11 43.55
CA LEU A 1117 -19.50 3.63 42.60
C LEU A 1117 -20.86 2.93 42.72
N LEU A 1118 -21.19 2.42 43.91
CA LEU A 1118 -22.50 1.81 44.22
C LEU A 1118 -23.68 2.76 43.91
N LEU A 1119 -24.63 2.28 43.10
CA LEU A 1119 -25.82 3.01 42.69
C LEU A 1119 -26.95 2.90 43.75
N PRO A 1120 -27.77 3.95 43.95
CA PRO A 1120 -28.77 3.97 45.01
C PRO A 1120 -30.03 3.14 44.68
N ILE A 1121 -30.38 2.25 45.63
CA ILE A 1121 -31.70 1.81 46.14
C ILE A 1121 -32.83 1.45 45.13
N SER A 1122 -33.61 0.43 45.50
CA SER A 1122 -34.80 -0.04 44.76
C SER A 1122 -35.82 1.05 44.43
N ALA A 1123 -36.42 0.97 43.23
CA ALA A 1123 -37.36 1.95 42.67
C ALA A 1123 -38.68 2.13 43.44
N GLY A 1124 -38.93 1.38 44.52
CA GLY A 1124 -40.18 1.44 45.28
C GLY A 1124 -40.38 2.69 46.15
N THR A 1125 -39.33 3.49 46.37
CA THR A 1125 -39.33 4.59 47.36
C THR A 1125 -39.48 5.99 46.74
N VAL A 1126 -39.54 6.13 45.41
CA VAL A 1126 -39.58 7.44 44.74
C VAL A 1126 -41.03 7.88 44.51
N LEU A 1127 -41.42 9.01 45.10
CA LEU A 1127 -42.74 9.64 44.87
C LEU A 1127 -42.87 10.15 43.42
N LYS A 1128 -44.06 9.95 42.85
CA LYS A 1128 -44.37 10.18 41.43
C LYS A 1128 -44.17 11.64 40.97
N GLU A 1129 -44.32 12.59 41.90
CA GLU A 1129 -44.19 14.03 41.66
C GLU A 1129 -42.74 14.45 41.31
N TYR A 1130 -41.75 13.58 41.52
CA TYR A 1130 -40.34 13.78 41.16
C TYR A 1130 -39.90 13.06 39.88
N GLU A 1131 -40.82 12.47 39.09
CA GLU A 1131 -40.48 11.88 37.78
C GLU A 1131 -40.19 12.95 36.70
N GLU A 1132 -40.83 14.13 36.79
CA GLU A 1132 -40.78 15.16 35.73
C GLU A 1132 -39.55 16.09 35.82
N THR A 1133 -38.99 16.30 37.02
CA THR A 1133 -37.82 17.18 37.24
C THR A 1133 -36.46 16.51 36.94
N LYS A 1134 -36.41 15.18 36.76
CA LYS A 1134 -35.16 14.42 36.59
C LYS A 1134 -34.60 14.45 35.17
N HIS A 1135 -33.93 15.54 34.80
CA HIS A 1135 -32.89 15.53 33.77
C HIS A 1135 -31.67 14.76 34.27
N SER A 1136 -31.69 13.42 34.13
CA SER A 1136 -30.63 12.55 34.65
C SER A 1136 -29.39 12.59 33.74
N ARG A 1137 -28.46 13.50 34.04
CA ARG A 1137 -27.12 13.55 33.45
C ARG A 1137 -26.15 12.70 34.27
N PRO A 1138 -25.16 12.03 33.66
CA PRO A 1138 -24.10 11.34 34.40
C PRO A 1138 -23.28 12.40 35.12
N THR A 1139 -22.76 12.05 36.29
CA THR A 1139 -22.29 13.08 37.22
C THR A 1139 -20.76 13.19 37.27
N MET A 1140 -20.12 12.76 36.18
CA MET A 1140 -18.72 13.04 35.84
C MET A 1140 -18.66 13.98 34.63
N LEU A 1141 -19.22 15.17 34.81
CA LEU A 1141 -18.93 16.39 34.06
C LEU A 1141 -18.17 17.33 35.01
N LEU A 1142 -17.06 16.92 35.62
CA LEU A 1142 -15.68 17.20 35.18
C LEU A 1142 -14.76 17.00 36.42
N PRO A 1143 -13.43 16.85 36.28
CA PRO A 1143 -12.67 16.41 35.12
C PRO A 1143 -11.68 15.27 35.46
N THR A 1144 -10.78 14.95 34.53
CA THR A 1144 -9.65 14.04 34.75
C THR A 1144 -8.59 14.64 35.69
N GLN A 1145 -7.78 13.80 36.34
CA GLN A 1145 -6.60 14.21 37.12
C GLN A 1145 -5.69 15.17 36.32
N HIS A 1146 -5.49 14.91 35.02
CA HIS A 1146 -4.67 15.75 34.15
C HIS A 1146 -5.13 17.21 34.12
N ASN A 1147 -6.44 17.46 33.99
CA ASN A 1147 -6.97 18.82 34.01
C ASN A 1147 -6.75 19.46 35.39
N MET A 1148 -6.95 18.71 36.48
CA MET A 1148 -6.77 19.23 37.84
C MET A 1148 -5.30 19.58 38.13
N MET A 1149 -4.34 18.72 37.77
CA MET A 1149 -2.91 19.03 37.84
C MET A 1149 -2.59 20.26 37.00
N TRP A 1150 -3.10 20.34 35.77
CA TRP A 1150 -2.87 21.49 34.89
C TRP A 1150 -3.46 22.80 35.45
N LEU A 1151 -4.61 22.77 36.14
CA LEU A 1151 -5.11 23.93 36.89
C LEU A 1151 -4.22 24.27 38.08
N LEU A 1152 -3.74 23.27 38.83
CA LEU A 1152 -2.83 23.49 39.96
C LEU A 1152 -1.52 24.13 39.48
N ASP A 1153 -0.90 23.59 38.43
CA ASP A 1153 0.30 24.14 37.78
C ASP A 1153 0.07 25.60 37.32
N VAL A 1154 -1.06 25.86 36.63
CA VAL A 1154 -1.38 27.21 36.15
C VAL A 1154 -1.65 28.15 37.30
N VAL A 1155 -2.40 27.75 38.33
CA VAL A 1155 -2.68 28.61 39.49
C VAL A 1155 -1.42 28.84 40.32
N GLU A 1156 -0.54 27.84 40.49
CA GLU A 1156 0.76 27.98 41.18
C GLU A 1156 1.72 28.90 40.41
N SER A 1157 1.65 28.93 39.07
CA SER A 1157 2.44 29.86 38.24
C SER A 1157 2.06 31.34 38.40
N ILE A 1158 0.91 31.64 39.02
CA ILE A 1158 0.42 33.01 39.21
C ILE A 1158 1.16 33.69 40.39
N PRO A 1159 1.73 34.90 40.21
CA PRO A 1159 2.44 35.59 41.29
C PRO A 1159 1.52 36.16 42.39
N ASP A 1160 2.10 36.41 43.56
CA ASP A 1160 1.49 37.04 44.74
C ASP A 1160 0.28 36.28 45.35
N LEU A 1161 0.30 34.94 45.31
CA LEU A 1161 -0.71 34.12 45.97
C LEU A 1161 -0.67 34.27 47.50
N SER A 1162 -1.85 34.21 48.11
CA SER A 1162 -2.03 34.20 49.56
C SER A 1162 -1.62 32.86 50.16
N GLU A 1163 -1.17 32.88 51.42
CA GLU A 1163 -0.83 31.67 52.18
C GLU A 1163 -1.99 30.67 52.22
N TYR A 1164 -3.24 31.16 52.21
CA TYR A 1164 -4.45 30.34 52.12
C TYR A 1164 -4.54 29.59 50.78
N THR A 1165 -4.33 30.28 49.66
CA THR A 1165 -4.37 29.67 48.32
C THR A 1165 -3.22 28.68 48.11
N GLN A 1166 -2.02 29.00 48.59
CA GLN A 1166 -0.87 28.07 48.52
C GLN A 1166 -1.10 26.80 49.35
N LYS A 1167 -1.68 26.92 50.55
CA LYS A 1167 -2.09 25.76 51.35
C LYS A 1167 -3.19 24.94 50.68
N GLN A 1168 -4.11 25.56 49.94
CA GLN A 1168 -5.12 24.84 49.14
C GLN A 1168 -4.46 24.02 48.00
N ILE A 1169 -3.49 24.60 47.29
CA ILE A 1169 -2.73 23.89 46.23
C ILE A 1169 -2.01 22.67 46.81
N GLN A 1170 -1.21 22.86 47.86
CA GLN A 1170 -0.47 21.77 48.53
C GLN A 1170 -1.38 20.68 49.11
N TRP A 1171 -2.58 21.05 49.57
CA TRP A 1171 -3.59 20.08 50.01
C TRP A 1171 -4.19 19.31 48.82
N MET A 1172 -4.58 19.99 47.74
CA MET A 1172 -5.16 19.35 46.54
C MET A 1172 -4.17 18.41 45.86
N ASP A 1173 -2.91 18.82 45.72
CA ASP A 1173 -1.81 18.01 45.20
C ASP A 1173 -1.63 16.72 46.02
N LYS A 1174 -1.40 16.85 47.33
CA LYS A 1174 -1.28 15.71 48.26
C LYS A 1174 -2.51 14.80 48.26
N VAL A 1175 -3.71 15.34 48.05
CA VAL A 1175 -4.96 14.55 48.03
C VAL A 1175 -5.09 13.73 46.74
N LEU A 1176 -4.64 14.26 45.60
CA LEU A 1176 -4.57 13.53 44.34
C LEU A 1176 -3.46 12.48 44.31
N ASP A 1177 -2.28 12.83 44.83
CA ASP A 1177 -1.07 12.01 44.73
C ASP A 1177 -1.16 10.71 45.57
N ASN A 1178 -2.09 10.65 46.54
CA ASN A 1178 -2.35 9.41 47.29
C ASN A 1178 -3.03 8.28 46.46
N ASN A 1179 -3.47 8.53 45.22
CA ASN A 1179 -4.14 7.53 44.36
C ASN A 1179 -3.62 7.55 42.90
N VAL A 1180 -2.31 7.30 42.72
CA VAL A 1180 -1.59 7.27 41.41
C VAL A 1180 -2.02 6.09 40.49
N GLY A 1181 -3.30 6.04 40.13
CA GLY A 1181 -3.87 4.98 39.29
C GLY A 1181 -5.39 5.00 39.09
N GLN A 1182 -6.16 5.89 39.72
CA GLN A 1182 -7.64 5.83 39.60
C GLN A 1182 -8.18 6.19 38.20
N PHE A 1183 -7.42 6.96 37.40
CA PHE A 1183 -7.87 7.45 36.07
C PHE A 1183 -6.92 7.09 34.91
N ALA A 1184 -5.86 6.33 35.18
CA ALA A 1184 -4.85 5.93 34.20
C ALA A 1184 -4.77 4.39 34.13
N LEU A 1185 -4.80 3.84 32.92
CA LEU A 1185 -4.49 2.44 32.65
C LEU A 1185 -2.98 2.30 32.52
N ARG A 1186 -2.32 1.55 33.40
CA ARG A 1186 -0.91 1.20 33.19
C ARG A 1186 -0.85 0.28 31.97
N SER A 1187 0.09 0.52 31.06
CA SER A 1187 0.28 -0.35 29.90
C SER A 1187 1.03 -1.61 30.30
N HIS A 1188 0.82 -2.69 29.55
CA HIS A 1188 1.81 -3.76 29.45
C HIS A 1188 3.21 -3.25 29.15
N LEU A 1189 3.41 -2.05 28.59
CA LEU A 1189 4.73 -1.40 28.44
C LEU A 1189 5.29 -0.87 29.77
N SER A 1190 4.46 -0.39 30.70
CA SER A 1190 4.88 -0.08 32.08
C SER A 1190 5.12 -1.36 32.88
N ALA A 1191 4.23 -2.36 32.74
CA ALA A 1191 4.39 -3.66 33.38
C ALA A 1191 5.64 -4.40 32.86
N LYS A 1192 5.92 -4.29 31.55
CA LYS A 1192 7.17 -4.67 30.86
C LYS A 1192 8.35 -3.91 31.42
N ALA A 1193 8.29 -2.58 31.55
CA ALA A 1193 9.40 -1.79 32.08
C ALA A 1193 9.82 -2.27 33.49
N THR A 1194 8.84 -2.46 34.38
CA THR A 1194 9.07 -3.04 35.72
C THR A 1194 9.61 -4.49 35.64
N ALA A 1195 9.05 -5.34 34.77
CA ALA A 1195 9.53 -6.71 34.58
C ALA A 1195 10.95 -6.79 33.98
N THR A 1196 11.30 -5.87 33.07
CA THR A 1196 12.65 -5.78 32.50
C THR A 1196 13.67 -5.23 33.49
N ALA A 1197 13.24 -4.42 34.47
CA ALA A 1197 14.09 -3.95 35.55
C ALA A 1197 14.34 -5.02 36.63
N GLU A 1198 13.39 -5.93 36.86
CA GLU A 1198 13.52 -7.01 37.86
C GLU A 1198 14.09 -8.33 37.29
N GLY A 1199 14.02 -8.57 35.97
CA GLY A 1199 14.35 -9.87 35.35
C GLY A 1199 15.52 -9.84 34.36
N ASP A 1200 16.75 -9.76 34.86
CA ASP A 1200 18.00 -9.56 34.09
C ASP A 1200 18.61 -10.86 33.47
N GLN A 1201 17.78 -11.85 33.08
CA GLN A 1201 18.26 -13.20 32.69
C GLN A 1201 17.69 -13.78 31.37
N SER A 1202 16.93 -13.02 30.57
CA SER A 1202 16.49 -13.51 29.24
C SER A 1202 16.73 -12.54 28.09
N ASN A 1203 17.02 -13.12 26.91
CA ASN A 1203 17.69 -12.54 25.74
C ASN A 1203 17.36 -11.03 25.47
N PRO A 1204 18.33 -10.11 25.69
CA PRO A 1204 18.08 -8.67 25.60
C PRO A 1204 17.80 -8.18 24.18
N LEU A 1205 18.38 -8.82 23.15
CA LEU A 1205 18.14 -8.45 21.74
C LEU A 1205 16.70 -8.75 21.32
N LEU A 1206 16.14 -9.87 21.78
CA LEU A 1206 14.73 -10.20 21.53
C LEU A 1206 13.82 -9.18 22.20
N ARG A 1207 14.08 -8.84 23.46
CA ARG A 1207 13.31 -7.83 24.19
C ARG A 1207 13.38 -6.46 23.49
N SER A 1208 14.56 -6.07 22.97
CA SER A 1208 14.75 -4.84 22.19
C SER A 1208 13.91 -4.85 20.91
N PHE A 1209 14.02 -5.90 20.08
CA PHE A 1209 13.23 -6.06 18.86
C PHE A 1209 11.71 -6.01 19.12
N LEU A 1210 11.23 -6.75 20.11
CA LEU A 1210 9.81 -6.76 20.54
C LEU A 1210 9.39 -5.46 21.26
N SER A 1211 10.28 -4.48 21.46
CA SER A 1211 9.97 -3.16 22.04
C SER A 1211 9.95 -2.01 21.05
N GLN A 1212 10.42 -2.22 19.82
CA GLN A 1212 10.46 -1.16 18.80
C GLN A 1212 9.05 -0.82 18.31
N THR A 1213 8.64 0.43 18.53
CA THR A 1213 7.39 1.04 18.04
C THR A 1213 7.57 1.72 16.67
N GLU A 1214 8.79 2.13 16.35
CA GLU A 1214 9.19 2.71 15.06
C GLU A 1214 10.39 1.95 14.46
N PRO A 1215 10.60 1.98 13.13
CA PRO A 1215 11.79 1.40 12.51
C PRO A 1215 13.08 2.16 12.89
N PRO A 1216 14.23 1.47 13.04
CA PRO A 1216 15.48 2.08 13.48
C PRO A 1216 16.06 3.06 12.45
N GLN A 1217 16.32 4.31 12.88
CA GLN A 1217 16.83 5.39 12.03
C GLN A 1217 17.65 6.40 12.85
N ARG A 1218 18.64 7.05 12.21
CA ARG A 1218 19.58 7.99 12.86
C ARG A 1218 19.57 9.35 12.17
N VAL A 1219 19.45 10.44 12.94
CA VAL A 1219 19.58 11.82 12.40
C VAL A 1219 21.05 12.14 12.09
N VAL A 1220 21.31 12.72 10.91
CA VAL A 1220 22.64 13.12 10.42
C VAL A 1220 22.64 14.60 10.02
N ARG A 1221 23.75 15.29 10.24
CA ARG A 1221 23.94 16.70 9.84
C ARG A 1221 24.42 16.80 8.39
N SER A 1222 23.92 17.80 7.67
CA SER A 1222 24.19 18.04 6.24
C SER A 1222 25.66 18.26 5.85
N ASP A 1223 26.55 18.48 6.82
CA ASP A 1223 27.97 18.75 6.56
C ASP A 1223 28.81 17.46 6.41
N GLU A 1224 28.26 16.27 6.72
CA GLU A 1224 28.97 14.98 6.65
C GLU A 1224 28.70 14.20 5.34
N ARG A 1225 29.40 14.62 4.26
CA ARG A 1225 29.70 13.88 3.00
C ARG A 1225 28.60 13.58 1.96
N ALA A 1226 28.77 14.27 0.82
CA ALA A 1226 29.08 13.70 -0.50
C ALA A 1226 28.44 12.37 -0.99
N TYR A 1227 27.60 12.51 -2.04
CA TYR A 1227 27.16 11.51 -3.03
C TYR A 1227 26.42 10.25 -2.54
N ASN A 1228 25.09 10.35 -2.48
CA ASN A 1228 24.14 9.40 -3.12
C ASN A 1228 22.68 9.90 -3.03
N THR A 1229 22.43 11.17 -3.32
CA THR A 1229 21.08 11.73 -3.50
C THR A 1229 20.54 11.40 -4.89
N ASP A 1230 20.14 10.15 -5.10
CA ASP A 1230 19.22 9.84 -6.20
C ASP A 1230 17.80 10.23 -5.76
N GLU A 1231 17.38 11.44 -6.14
CA GLU A 1231 16.04 11.98 -5.87
C GLU A 1231 14.95 11.23 -6.68
N GLY A 1232 14.73 9.97 -6.32
CA GLY A 1232 13.66 9.11 -6.80
C GLY A 1232 12.44 9.17 -5.90
N GLU A 1233 11.69 10.28 -5.97
CA GLU A 1233 10.30 10.48 -5.50
C GLU A 1233 9.76 9.45 -4.46
N GLU A 1234 9.70 9.83 -3.19
CA GLU A 1234 8.84 9.16 -2.17
C GLU A 1234 7.32 9.40 -2.42
N ASP A 1235 6.92 9.67 -3.67
CA ASP A 1235 5.52 9.90 -4.09
C ASP A 1235 5.05 8.88 -5.15
N ASP A 1236 5.30 7.60 -4.88
CA ASP A 1236 4.44 6.53 -5.42
C ASP A 1236 3.12 6.59 -4.63
N GLY A 1237 2.28 7.55 -5.05
CA GLY A 1237 1.31 8.24 -4.20
C GLY A 1237 0.36 7.36 -3.39
N PHE A 1238 0.68 7.20 -2.11
CA PHE A 1238 -0.31 7.11 -1.04
C PHE A 1238 -0.62 8.50 -0.48
N ILE A 1239 -1.16 9.36 -1.35
CA ILE A 1239 -2.02 10.45 -0.91
C ILE A 1239 -3.10 9.82 -0.01
N VAL A 1240 -3.14 10.24 1.25
CA VAL A 1240 -4.30 10.02 2.12
C VAL A 1240 -5.48 10.62 1.39
N LEU A 1241 -6.47 9.79 1.07
CA LEU A 1241 -7.63 10.20 0.28
C LEU A 1241 -8.46 11.22 1.05
N ASP A 1242 -8.23 12.51 0.80
CA ASP A 1242 -9.34 13.46 0.78
C ASP A 1242 -10.18 13.15 -0.46
N GLU A 1243 -11.48 12.92 -0.28
CA GLU A 1243 -12.41 12.67 -1.39
C GLU A 1243 -12.80 13.96 -2.14
N ASP A 1244 -12.39 15.11 -1.62
CA ASP A 1244 -12.83 16.43 -2.05
C ASP A 1244 -11.81 17.14 -2.95
N GLY A 1245 -11.95 16.90 -4.25
CA GLY A 1245 -11.15 17.55 -5.28
C GLY A 1245 -11.38 19.07 -5.35
N ARG A 1246 -10.59 19.83 -4.57
CA ARG A 1246 -10.46 21.30 -4.67
C ARG A 1246 -9.02 21.68 -5.03
N CYS A 1247 -8.84 22.29 -6.19
CA CYS A 1247 -7.62 23.04 -6.48
C CYS A 1247 -7.71 24.42 -5.81
N SER A 1248 -6.83 24.70 -4.85
CA SER A 1248 -6.63 26.06 -4.32
C SER A 1248 -5.66 26.85 -5.20
N GLY A 1249 -6.17 27.37 -6.32
CA GLY A 1249 -5.45 28.40 -7.07
C GLY A 1249 -5.44 29.71 -6.31
N LYS A 1250 -4.27 30.23 -5.95
CA LYS A 1250 -4.04 31.66 -5.70
C LYS A 1250 -2.81 32.13 -6.46
N SER A 1251 -2.99 33.28 -7.10
CA SER A 1251 -2.06 34.01 -7.95
C SER A 1251 -0.76 34.41 -7.25
N CYS A 1252 0.34 34.31 -7.98
CA CYS A 1252 1.35 35.37 -8.01
C CYS A 1252 1.45 35.84 -9.46
N ASP A 1253 0.81 36.96 -9.75
CA ASP A 1253 1.22 37.81 -10.86
C ASP A 1253 2.50 38.58 -10.46
N GLU A 1254 3.19 39.10 -11.47
CA GLU A 1254 4.14 40.22 -11.43
C GLU A 1254 5.59 40.01 -10.88
N VAL A 1255 6.50 40.09 -11.88
CA VAL A 1255 7.79 40.82 -11.92
C VAL A 1255 9.10 40.05 -11.63
N ASP A 1256 10.01 40.20 -12.62
CA ASP A 1256 11.44 39.82 -12.78
C ASP A 1256 11.84 38.33 -12.82
#